data_AF-A0A4R1N2W0-F1
#
_entry.id   AF-A0A4R1N2W0-F1
#
_cell.length_a   1.000
_cell.length_b   1.000
_cell.length_c   1.000
_cell.angle_alpha   90.00
_cell.angle_beta   90.00
_cell.angle_gamma   90.00
#
_symmetry.space_group_name_H-M   'P 1'
#
loop_
_entity.id
_entity.type
_entity.pdbx_description
1 polymer ?
#
loop_
_entity_poly.entity_id
_entity_poly.type
_entity_poly.pdbx_seq_one_letter_code
_entity_poly.pdbx_strand_id
1 'polypeptide(L)'
;MSTLDPNRPIRAALLGAGYIADWHAGAIKATPGVELVAVCDRSQAAAEALAHSYGITPYTDLDAMLAANVADAIHIVTPPQTHRFLAETCLRGGAHVLVEKPVALSGSETREIADIATQTGRTFAAGHNFIGTPGYQRLKTRLEAGEIGRVAAAEINWHFPLAPLRSGPFGLWLLHEPKNLLLELGPHLFAFAVDLFGSVDVHHVALSKPVAIPGDTTRPQGFRILASAGDVSITINLSLVETMDDRSVTLHGSTATARYDYAHDVLVVDAENAADIVANPFLRQMGLAAQHLREGVVNGTRQLVSLNRKSPYGLSFAGLSGAFYTSIRSGRPLDARFDGTSAIKVMTAIDEAIALLPAGEKKPKPASRKKPKPTVLIIGGTGFIGRALTRAWVDKGRDVRVLSRGQNGPFDDIADHVELFGASLSDPEQLSTAFDGIEIAYHLGKSMDATWDAALKNDVEVTENIARAANAAGVQRFIYTGTIASYDMSDPDVTITEDTDFGEMEARNIYARSKAECEARLLEMHRRHALPLVIARPGIVVGHGGPLQHWGIGRWHGAGAVRIWGNGKHIIPFVLNDDVAEALVLMAEVDAALGETFNLVGEPMLSARDYFDAIAARLGARIKVKPSHLAVLYSTATVKYWLKKNVFRRGGLSNPSLADWRSRAHFSPFDNSQPKRVLGWRPESRRDVFLDKAIDEANLLGF
;
A
#
# COMPACT_ATOMS: atom_id res chain seq x y z
N MET A 1 -40.60 -5.28 14.98
CA MET A 1 -39.70 -5.01 13.83
C MET A 1 -40.32 -3.90 13.01
N SER A 2 -39.70 -2.71 12.99
CA SER A 2 -40.09 -1.65 12.06
C SER A 2 -39.48 -2.01 10.70
N THR A 3 -40.30 -2.54 9.79
CA THR A 3 -39.89 -2.74 8.40
C THR A 3 -39.79 -1.37 7.75
N LEU A 4 -38.62 -1.01 7.24
CA LEU A 4 -38.44 0.18 6.41
C LEU A 4 -39.46 0.13 5.26
N ASP A 5 -40.03 1.28 4.89
CA ASP A 5 -40.93 1.37 3.74
C ASP A 5 -40.23 0.77 2.50
N PRO A 6 -40.78 -0.29 1.87
CA PRO A 6 -40.16 -0.97 0.75
C PRO A 6 -39.95 -0.07 -0.47
N ASN A 7 -40.64 1.08 -0.54
CA ASN A 7 -40.51 2.07 -1.61
C ASN A 7 -39.51 3.19 -1.30
N ARG A 8 -39.00 3.29 -0.05
CA ARG A 8 -37.99 4.29 0.31
C ARG A 8 -36.58 3.72 0.11
N PRO A 9 -35.65 4.47 -0.50
CA PRO A 9 -34.23 4.10 -0.49
C PRO A 9 -33.69 3.90 0.94
N ILE A 10 -32.86 2.88 1.13
CA ILE A 10 -32.11 2.69 2.37
C ILE A 10 -31.01 3.73 2.42
N ARG A 11 -30.96 4.55 3.47
CA ARG A 11 -29.93 5.57 3.66
C ARG A 11 -28.71 4.94 4.32
N ALA A 12 -27.57 4.99 3.66
CA ALA A 12 -26.32 4.41 4.11
C ALA A 12 -25.32 5.51 4.48
N ALA A 13 -24.54 5.29 5.54
CA ALA A 13 -23.41 6.13 5.89
C ALA A 13 -22.11 5.32 6.02
N LEU A 14 -20.98 6.00 5.90
CA LEU A 14 -19.65 5.44 6.17
C LEU A 14 -19.14 6.00 7.51
N LEU A 15 -18.57 5.13 8.32
CA LEU A 15 -17.80 5.51 9.50
C LEU A 15 -16.33 5.17 9.23
N GLY A 16 -15.53 6.20 9.00
CA GLY A 16 -14.17 6.15 8.46
C GLY A 16 -14.09 6.64 7.02
N ALA A 17 -13.16 7.56 6.75
CA ALA A 17 -12.86 8.12 5.43
C ALA A 17 -11.45 7.69 4.93
N GLY A 18 -11.02 6.50 5.36
CA GLY A 18 -9.73 5.91 4.97
C GLY A 18 -9.73 5.26 3.59
N TYR A 19 -8.62 4.61 3.25
CA TYR A 19 -8.39 4.01 1.92
C TYR A 19 -9.53 3.09 1.42
N ILE A 20 -10.13 2.30 2.31
CA ILE A 20 -11.17 1.33 1.90
C ILE A 20 -12.55 1.99 1.71
N ALA A 21 -12.75 3.21 2.22
CA ALA A 21 -14.05 3.89 2.18
C ALA A 21 -14.57 4.10 0.74
N ASP A 22 -13.69 4.41 -0.22
CA ASP A 22 -14.05 4.54 -1.64
C ASP A 22 -14.64 3.25 -2.24
N TRP A 23 -14.13 2.08 -1.82
CA TRP A 23 -14.65 0.79 -2.30
C TRP A 23 -16.06 0.51 -1.77
N HIS A 24 -16.32 0.82 -0.50
CA HIS A 24 -17.68 0.73 0.05
C HIS A 24 -18.61 1.77 -0.55
N ALA A 25 -18.17 3.03 -0.68
CA ALA A 25 -18.94 4.09 -1.30
C ALA A 25 -19.35 3.71 -2.74
N GLY A 26 -18.41 3.17 -3.51
CA GLY A 26 -18.63 2.64 -4.85
C GLY A 26 -19.64 1.49 -4.88
N ALA A 27 -19.53 0.54 -3.95
CA ALA A 27 -20.44 -0.60 -3.87
C ALA A 27 -21.86 -0.21 -3.43
N ILE A 28 -21.99 0.69 -2.44
CA ILE A 28 -23.26 1.26 -1.99
C ILE A 28 -23.95 1.96 -3.17
N LYS A 29 -23.25 2.85 -3.87
CA LYS A 29 -23.79 3.58 -5.03
C LYS A 29 -24.20 2.67 -6.19
N ALA A 30 -23.54 1.52 -6.34
CA ALA A 30 -23.88 0.52 -7.33
C ALA A 30 -25.06 -0.38 -6.91
N THR A 31 -25.51 -0.32 -5.65
CA THR A 31 -26.59 -1.17 -5.12
C THR A 31 -27.95 -0.50 -5.32
N PRO A 32 -28.89 -1.09 -6.08
CA PRO A 32 -30.19 -0.49 -6.35
C PRO A 32 -31.03 -0.25 -5.08
N GLY A 33 -31.62 0.94 -4.95
CA GLY A 33 -32.48 1.33 -3.83
C GLY A 33 -31.73 1.63 -2.52
N VAL A 34 -30.44 1.97 -2.62
CA VAL A 34 -29.61 2.41 -1.51
C VAL A 34 -29.00 3.77 -1.88
N GLU A 35 -28.98 4.69 -0.94
CA GLU A 35 -28.42 6.03 -1.10
C GLU A 35 -27.30 6.23 -0.08
N LEU A 36 -26.11 6.62 -0.54
CA LEU A 36 -25.04 7.05 0.36
C LEU A 36 -25.31 8.51 0.77
N VAL A 37 -25.53 8.76 2.06
CA VAL A 37 -26.00 10.08 2.55
C VAL A 37 -24.99 10.81 3.41
N ALA A 38 -24.09 10.10 4.10
CA ALA A 38 -23.16 10.70 5.04
C ALA A 38 -21.84 9.93 5.18
N VAL A 39 -20.81 10.64 5.63
CA VAL A 39 -19.54 10.08 6.09
C VAL A 39 -19.18 10.70 7.43
N CYS A 40 -18.71 9.89 8.37
CA CYS A 40 -18.18 10.33 9.65
C CYS A 40 -16.70 9.94 9.78
N ASP A 41 -15.82 10.89 10.04
CA ASP A 41 -14.42 10.62 10.38
C ASP A 41 -13.92 11.68 11.38
N ARG A 42 -13.08 11.28 12.35
CA ARG A 42 -12.49 12.20 13.33
C ARG A 42 -11.66 13.30 12.66
N SER A 43 -11.07 13.00 11.50
CA SER A 43 -10.39 13.98 10.67
C SER A 43 -11.41 14.73 9.81
N GLN A 44 -11.66 15.99 10.16
CA GLN A 44 -12.54 16.87 9.38
C GLN A 44 -12.13 16.93 7.91
N ALA A 45 -10.83 17.09 7.64
CA ALA A 45 -10.31 17.15 6.28
C ALA A 45 -10.58 15.84 5.49
N ALA A 46 -10.47 14.67 6.12
CA ALA A 46 -10.75 13.40 5.47
C ALA A 46 -12.25 13.22 5.20
N ALA A 47 -13.10 13.56 6.18
CA ALA A 47 -14.55 13.53 6.04
C ALA A 47 -15.02 14.47 4.91
N GLU A 48 -14.55 15.71 4.88
CA GLU A 48 -14.88 16.71 3.85
C GLU A 48 -14.42 16.28 2.45
N ALA A 49 -13.22 15.71 2.33
CA ALA A 49 -12.70 15.27 1.03
C ALA A 49 -13.53 14.12 0.42
N LEU A 50 -13.89 13.12 1.23
CA LEU A 50 -14.75 12.04 0.78
C LEU A 50 -16.18 12.54 0.53
N ALA A 51 -16.69 13.38 1.41
CA ALA A 51 -18.00 14.01 1.29
C ALA A 51 -18.15 14.77 -0.03
N HIS A 52 -17.17 15.60 -0.37
CA HIS A 52 -17.11 16.34 -1.63
C HIS A 52 -17.10 15.41 -2.85
N SER A 53 -16.32 14.31 -2.79
CA SER A 53 -16.17 13.36 -3.90
C SER A 53 -17.46 12.62 -4.24
N TYR A 54 -18.34 12.43 -3.26
CA TYR A 54 -19.61 11.70 -3.41
C TYR A 54 -20.86 12.57 -3.32
N GLY A 55 -20.73 13.85 -2.93
CA GLY A 55 -21.86 14.78 -2.74
C GLY A 55 -22.70 14.45 -1.51
N ILE A 56 -22.06 14.08 -0.40
CA ILE A 56 -22.71 13.59 0.83
C ILE A 56 -22.36 14.48 2.03
N THR A 57 -23.02 14.30 3.18
CA THR A 57 -22.81 15.15 4.37
C THR A 57 -21.62 14.66 5.21
N PRO A 58 -20.62 15.51 5.53
CA PRO A 58 -19.55 15.15 6.45
C PRO A 58 -19.98 15.33 7.92
N TYR A 59 -19.53 14.42 8.77
CA TYR A 59 -19.61 14.50 10.23
C TYR A 59 -18.22 14.23 10.82
N THR A 60 -17.93 14.82 11.97
CA THR A 60 -16.70 14.55 12.75
C THR A 60 -16.97 13.82 14.06
N ASP A 61 -18.24 13.66 14.41
CA ASP A 61 -18.71 13.06 15.64
C ASP A 61 -19.83 12.04 15.34
N LEU A 62 -19.67 10.83 15.87
CA LEU A 62 -20.60 9.72 15.62
C LEU A 62 -21.94 9.95 16.32
N ASP A 63 -21.92 10.44 17.56
CA ASP A 63 -23.13 10.63 18.34
C ASP A 63 -24.02 11.71 17.70
N ALA A 64 -23.42 12.79 17.20
CA ALA A 64 -24.11 13.81 16.41
C ALA A 64 -24.72 13.24 15.12
N MET A 65 -24.02 12.36 14.40
CA MET A 65 -24.55 11.72 13.19
C MET A 65 -25.73 10.78 13.51
N LEU A 66 -25.64 10.01 14.61
CA LEU A 66 -26.72 9.12 15.06
C LEU A 66 -27.92 9.92 15.56
N ALA A 67 -27.72 10.99 16.33
CA ALA A 67 -28.78 11.87 16.81
C ALA A 67 -29.53 12.57 15.66
N ALA A 68 -28.83 12.90 14.57
CA ALA A 68 -29.44 13.44 13.36
C ALA A 68 -30.28 12.40 12.58
N ASN A 69 -30.17 11.10 12.92
CA ASN A 69 -30.93 9.99 12.33
C ASN A 69 -30.90 10.00 10.78
N VAL A 70 -29.74 10.31 10.23
CA VAL A 70 -29.55 10.46 8.77
C VAL A 70 -29.44 9.14 8.05
N ALA A 71 -28.97 8.07 8.72
CA ALA A 71 -28.69 6.78 8.11
C ALA A 71 -29.46 5.63 8.76
N ASP A 72 -29.91 4.69 7.93
CA ASP A 72 -30.54 3.43 8.35
C ASP A 72 -29.48 2.32 8.50
N ALA A 73 -28.39 2.39 7.72
CA ALA A 73 -27.28 1.45 7.75
C ALA A 73 -25.92 2.17 7.77
N ILE A 74 -24.95 1.61 8.49
CA ILE A 74 -23.61 2.18 8.63
C ILE A 74 -22.57 1.13 8.26
N HIS A 75 -21.69 1.45 7.31
CA HIS A 75 -20.49 0.67 7.06
C HIS A 75 -19.35 1.19 7.95
N ILE A 76 -18.84 0.36 8.84
CA ILE A 76 -17.73 0.67 9.74
C ILE A 76 -16.43 0.25 9.04
N VAL A 77 -15.66 1.24 8.60
CA VAL A 77 -14.45 1.11 7.78
C VAL A 77 -13.25 1.78 8.45
N THR A 78 -13.23 1.73 9.79
CA THR A 78 -12.22 2.31 10.67
C THR A 78 -11.06 1.33 10.93
N PRO A 79 -10.03 1.70 11.72
CA PRO A 79 -9.06 0.72 12.21
C PRO A 79 -9.70 -0.37 13.11
N PRO A 80 -9.21 -1.62 13.09
CA PRO A 80 -9.89 -2.76 13.74
C PRO A 80 -10.16 -2.62 15.24
N GLN A 81 -9.26 -1.98 15.97
CA GLN A 81 -9.38 -1.80 17.42
C GLN A 81 -10.61 -0.99 17.85
N THR A 82 -11.24 -0.26 16.93
CA THR A 82 -12.46 0.52 17.21
C THR A 82 -13.74 -0.22 16.83
N HIS A 83 -13.67 -1.32 16.06
CA HIS A 83 -14.83 -1.95 15.45
C HIS A 83 -15.89 -2.39 16.47
N ARG A 84 -15.51 -3.11 17.52
CA ARG A 84 -16.44 -3.62 18.53
C ARG A 84 -17.25 -2.50 19.17
N PHE A 85 -16.56 -1.46 19.66
CA PHE A 85 -17.21 -0.32 20.31
C PHE A 85 -18.10 0.45 19.34
N LEU A 86 -17.62 0.76 18.13
CA LEU A 86 -18.40 1.52 17.15
C LEU A 86 -19.61 0.73 16.64
N ALA A 87 -19.47 -0.60 16.47
CA ALA A 87 -20.58 -1.46 16.08
C ALA A 87 -21.66 -1.48 17.17
N GLU A 88 -21.28 -1.60 18.44
CA GLU A 88 -22.20 -1.49 19.57
C GLU A 88 -22.96 -0.15 19.55
N THR A 89 -22.25 0.98 19.44
CA THR A 89 -22.85 2.32 19.43
C THR A 89 -23.85 2.47 18.27
N CYS A 90 -23.49 2.06 17.06
CA CYS A 90 -24.36 2.12 15.89
C CYS A 90 -25.61 1.22 16.02
N LEU A 91 -25.43 -0.02 16.48
CA LEU A 91 -26.53 -0.99 16.66
C LEU A 91 -27.52 -0.50 17.72
N ARG A 92 -27.03 0.01 18.85
CA ARG A 92 -27.87 0.59 19.92
C ARG A 92 -28.53 1.90 19.47
N GLY A 93 -27.87 2.67 18.60
CA GLY A 93 -28.44 3.82 17.90
C GLY A 93 -29.53 3.45 16.89
N GLY A 94 -29.76 2.16 16.63
CA GLY A 94 -30.83 1.67 15.77
C GLY A 94 -30.42 1.47 14.30
N ALA A 95 -29.14 1.63 13.95
CA ALA A 95 -28.65 1.39 12.60
C ALA A 95 -28.33 -0.11 12.38
N HIS A 96 -28.48 -0.57 11.13
CA HIS A 96 -27.86 -1.82 10.67
C HIS A 96 -26.37 -1.58 10.45
N VAL A 97 -25.51 -2.58 10.68
CA VAL A 97 -24.05 -2.40 10.54
C VAL A 97 -23.42 -3.43 9.61
N LEU A 98 -22.50 -2.96 8.77
CA LEU A 98 -21.53 -3.79 8.07
C LEU A 98 -20.16 -3.41 8.59
N VAL A 99 -19.41 -4.38 9.14
CA VAL A 99 -18.11 -4.12 9.77
C VAL A 99 -17.01 -4.68 8.88
N GLU A 100 -16.07 -3.82 8.47
CA GLU A 100 -14.92 -4.26 7.67
C GLU A 100 -14.05 -5.27 8.40
N LYS A 101 -13.29 -6.03 7.61
CA LYS A 101 -12.39 -7.05 8.15
C LYS A 101 -11.10 -6.41 8.71
N PRO A 102 -10.46 -7.03 9.72
CA PRO A 102 -11.07 -8.01 10.62
C PRO A 102 -12.22 -7.38 11.41
N VAL A 103 -13.30 -8.14 11.57
CA VAL A 103 -14.54 -7.65 12.19
C VAL A 103 -14.30 -7.15 13.62
N ALA A 104 -13.41 -7.80 14.35
CA ALA A 104 -12.94 -7.42 15.67
C ALA A 104 -11.53 -8.00 15.89
N LEU A 105 -10.96 -7.82 17.09
CA LEU A 105 -9.63 -8.36 17.40
C LEU A 105 -9.66 -9.83 17.89
N SER A 106 -10.86 -10.40 18.09
CA SER A 106 -11.04 -11.79 18.52
C SER A 106 -12.43 -12.34 18.15
N GLY A 107 -12.57 -13.66 18.21
CA GLY A 107 -13.86 -14.35 18.10
C GLY A 107 -14.83 -13.99 19.23
N SER A 108 -14.33 -13.73 20.45
CA SER A 108 -15.17 -13.28 21.57
C SER A 108 -15.75 -11.90 21.35
N GLU A 109 -14.94 -10.91 20.92
CA GLU A 109 -15.47 -9.58 20.59
C GLU A 109 -16.46 -9.63 19.42
N THR A 110 -16.20 -10.50 18.43
CA THR A 110 -17.11 -10.71 17.31
C THR A 110 -18.47 -11.27 17.77
N ARG A 111 -18.45 -12.17 18.76
CA ARG A 111 -19.67 -12.69 19.38
C ARG A 111 -20.45 -11.60 20.09
N GLU A 112 -19.78 -10.73 20.82
CA GLU A 112 -20.43 -9.59 21.48
C GLU A 112 -21.17 -8.69 20.48
N ILE A 113 -20.57 -8.40 19.32
CA ILE A 113 -21.23 -7.63 18.24
C ILE A 113 -22.50 -8.37 17.75
N ALA A 114 -22.41 -9.68 17.52
CA ALA A 114 -23.54 -10.49 17.07
C ALA A 114 -24.68 -10.57 18.11
N ASP A 115 -24.33 -10.66 19.40
CA ASP A 115 -25.29 -10.68 20.49
C ASP A 115 -26.01 -9.33 20.61
N ILE A 116 -25.30 -8.21 20.48
CA ILE A 116 -25.89 -6.86 20.47
C ILE A 116 -26.80 -6.67 19.25
N ALA A 117 -26.40 -7.16 18.08
CA ALA A 117 -27.22 -7.12 16.88
C ALA A 117 -28.54 -7.88 17.07
N THR A 118 -28.47 -9.05 17.73
CA THR A 118 -29.64 -9.85 18.10
C THR A 118 -30.54 -9.11 19.09
N GLN A 119 -29.96 -8.54 20.17
CA GLN A 119 -30.70 -7.80 21.19
C GLN A 119 -31.42 -6.56 20.63
N THR A 120 -30.79 -5.86 19.69
CA THR A 120 -31.33 -4.64 19.08
C THR A 120 -32.27 -4.93 17.89
N GLY A 121 -32.33 -6.19 17.44
CA GLY A 121 -33.08 -6.60 16.25
C GLY A 121 -32.55 -5.98 14.96
N ARG A 122 -31.24 -5.66 14.92
CA ARG A 122 -30.56 -5.05 13.78
C ARG A 122 -29.64 -6.05 13.09
N THR A 123 -29.38 -5.80 11.81
CA THR A 123 -28.53 -6.67 10.99
C THR A 123 -27.06 -6.30 11.22
N PHE A 124 -26.24 -7.32 11.48
CA PHE A 124 -24.78 -7.23 11.47
C PHE A 124 -24.23 -8.11 10.33
N ALA A 125 -23.42 -7.52 9.44
CA ALA A 125 -22.69 -8.22 8.39
C ALA A 125 -21.17 -8.07 8.54
N ALA A 126 -20.44 -9.16 8.30
CA ALA A 126 -18.98 -9.19 8.28
C ALA A 126 -18.42 -8.85 6.89
N GLY A 127 -17.38 -8.01 6.85
CA GLY A 127 -16.68 -7.52 5.67
C GLY A 127 -15.82 -8.55 4.91
N HIS A 128 -16.21 -9.82 4.89
CA HIS A 128 -15.48 -10.89 4.16
C HIS A 128 -15.79 -10.83 2.66
N ASN A 129 -15.42 -9.74 2.00
CA ASN A 129 -15.82 -9.43 0.62
C ASN A 129 -15.54 -10.53 -0.43
N PHE A 130 -14.40 -11.23 -0.39
CA PHE A 130 -14.02 -12.19 -1.45
C PHE A 130 -14.98 -13.36 -1.63
N ILE A 131 -15.69 -13.80 -0.59
CA ILE A 131 -16.76 -14.82 -0.71
C ILE A 131 -18.06 -14.25 -1.32
N GLY A 132 -18.10 -12.96 -1.68
CA GLY A 132 -19.16 -12.31 -2.45
C GLY A 132 -18.92 -12.28 -3.96
N THR A 133 -17.83 -12.88 -4.44
CA THR A 133 -17.50 -12.88 -5.88
C THR A 133 -18.37 -13.86 -6.69
N PRO A 134 -18.68 -13.55 -7.96
CA PRO A 134 -19.48 -14.45 -8.81
C PRO A 134 -18.84 -15.82 -9.04
N GLY A 135 -17.51 -15.88 -9.19
CA GLY A 135 -16.77 -17.13 -9.38
C GLY A 135 -16.80 -18.03 -8.16
N TYR A 136 -16.74 -17.45 -6.96
CA TYR A 136 -16.93 -18.22 -5.74
C TYR A 136 -18.35 -18.80 -5.64
N GLN A 137 -19.37 -18.03 -6.00
CA GLN A 137 -20.75 -18.56 -6.06
C GLN A 137 -20.86 -19.75 -7.03
N ARG A 138 -20.18 -19.69 -8.19
CA ARG A 138 -20.12 -20.83 -9.13
C ARG A 138 -19.44 -22.05 -8.50
N LEU A 139 -18.35 -21.85 -7.75
CA LEU A 139 -17.67 -22.93 -7.03
C LEU A 139 -18.62 -23.60 -6.03
N LYS A 140 -19.31 -22.81 -5.20
CA LYS A 140 -20.30 -23.32 -4.23
C LYS A 140 -21.41 -24.12 -4.90
N THR A 141 -22.04 -23.56 -5.93
CA THR A 141 -23.13 -24.22 -6.64
C THR A 141 -22.70 -25.57 -7.23
N ARG A 142 -21.47 -25.68 -7.74
CA ARG A 142 -20.92 -26.96 -8.24
C ARG A 142 -20.62 -27.95 -7.13
N LEU A 143 -20.12 -27.48 -5.99
CA LEU A 143 -19.91 -28.31 -4.81
C LEU A 143 -21.24 -28.87 -4.29
N GLU A 144 -22.24 -28.01 -4.13
CA GLU A 144 -23.60 -28.36 -3.69
C GLU A 144 -24.31 -29.32 -4.66
N ALA A 145 -24.06 -29.17 -5.97
CA ALA A 145 -24.56 -30.08 -7.00
C ALA A 145 -23.84 -31.44 -7.05
N GLY A 146 -22.77 -31.63 -6.26
CA GLY A 146 -21.98 -32.86 -6.23
C GLY A 146 -21.03 -33.03 -7.42
N GLU A 147 -20.86 -32.01 -8.27
CA GLU A 147 -19.99 -32.08 -9.46
C GLU A 147 -18.51 -32.28 -9.10
N ILE A 148 -18.09 -31.83 -7.92
CA ILE A 148 -16.73 -31.98 -7.40
C ILE A 148 -16.56 -33.35 -6.68
N GLY A 149 -17.67 -33.98 -6.28
CA GLY A 149 -17.68 -35.19 -5.46
C GLY A 149 -17.41 -34.90 -3.99
N ARG A 150 -16.90 -35.91 -3.25
CA ARG A 150 -16.50 -35.73 -1.85
C ARG A 150 -15.12 -35.10 -1.77
N VAL A 151 -15.04 -33.92 -1.15
CA VAL A 151 -13.77 -33.20 -0.96
C VAL A 151 -12.96 -33.86 0.15
N ALA A 152 -11.73 -34.26 -0.15
CA ALA A 152 -10.79 -34.81 0.83
C ALA A 152 -9.81 -33.75 1.35
N ALA A 153 -9.45 -32.79 0.50
CA ALA A 153 -8.52 -31.72 0.85
C ALA A 153 -8.85 -30.40 0.17
N ALA A 154 -8.51 -29.30 0.84
CA ALA A 154 -8.58 -27.94 0.31
C ALA A 154 -7.28 -27.17 0.55
N GLU A 155 -6.86 -26.40 -0.46
CA GLU A 155 -5.74 -25.47 -0.38
C GLU A 155 -6.22 -24.04 -0.60
N ILE A 156 -5.86 -23.12 0.30
CA ILE A 156 -6.28 -21.72 0.24
C ILE A 156 -5.02 -20.85 0.31
N ASN A 157 -4.76 -20.09 -0.75
CA ASN A 157 -3.48 -19.45 -0.98
C ASN A 157 -3.61 -17.93 -1.06
N TRP A 158 -2.70 -17.24 -0.38
CA TRP A 158 -2.40 -15.82 -0.55
C TRP A 158 -0.91 -15.64 -0.87
N HIS A 159 -0.55 -15.74 -2.15
CA HIS A 159 0.78 -15.39 -2.64
C HIS A 159 0.71 -14.00 -3.27
N PHE A 160 0.91 -12.96 -2.48
CA PHE A 160 0.86 -11.58 -2.98
C PHE A 160 1.79 -10.68 -2.15
N PRO A 161 2.74 -9.97 -2.80
CA PRO A 161 3.70 -9.12 -2.09
C PRO A 161 3.01 -8.06 -1.23
N LEU A 162 3.47 -7.87 0.00
CA LEU A 162 2.97 -6.83 0.88
C LEU A 162 3.97 -5.67 0.95
N ALA A 163 3.76 -4.64 0.12
CA ALA A 163 4.68 -3.51 -0.01
C ALA A 163 5.10 -2.85 1.33
N PRO A 164 4.20 -2.68 2.33
CA PRO A 164 4.61 -2.15 3.64
C PRO A 164 5.66 -2.98 4.39
N LEU A 165 5.71 -4.31 4.22
CA LEU A 165 6.75 -5.14 4.84
C LEU A 165 8.14 -4.87 4.25
N ARG A 166 8.21 -4.37 3.00
CA ARG A 166 9.47 -4.05 2.32
C ARG A 166 9.93 -2.63 2.60
N SER A 167 9.05 -1.66 2.34
CA SER A 167 9.44 -0.24 2.29
C SER A 167 8.71 0.65 3.30
N GLY A 168 7.86 0.06 4.15
CA GLY A 168 6.99 0.80 5.05
C GLY A 168 5.77 1.45 4.35
N PRO A 169 4.99 2.26 5.08
CA PRO A 169 5.26 2.75 6.44
C PRO A 169 5.13 1.64 7.49
N PHE A 170 6.12 1.51 8.38
CA PHE A 170 6.19 0.43 9.38
C PHE A 170 5.34 0.69 10.62
N GLY A 171 4.84 1.91 10.80
CA GLY A 171 3.93 2.28 11.88
C GLY A 171 2.47 1.81 11.64
N LEU A 172 2.18 1.11 10.55
CA LEU A 172 0.85 0.54 10.31
C LEU A 172 0.54 -0.52 11.37
N TRP A 173 -0.71 -0.54 11.86
CA TRP A 173 -1.18 -1.49 12.88
C TRP A 173 -0.87 -2.95 12.52
N LEU A 174 -1.04 -3.34 11.25
CA LEU A 174 -0.77 -4.69 10.76
C LEU A 174 0.70 -5.13 10.94
N LEU A 175 1.62 -4.18 11.09
CA LEU A 175 3.05 -4.41 11.29
C LEU A 175 3.47 -4.34 12.75
N HIS A 176 2.58 -3.98 13.68
CA HIS A 176 2.95 -3.85 15.11
C HIS A 176 3.26 -5.19 15.76
N GLU A 177 2.55 -6.26 15.41
CA GLU A 177 2.78 -7.61 15.93
C GLU A 177 2.56 -8.65 14.81
N PRO A 178 3.28 -9.80 14.83
CA PRO A 178 3.09 -10.86 13.82
C PRO A 178 1.64 -11.33 13.67
N LYS A 179 0.89 -11.43 14.78
CA LYS A 179 -0.54 -11.81 14.76
C LYS A 179 -1.41 -10.85 13.96
N ASN A 180 -1.04 -9.57 13.88
CA ASN A 180 -1.83 -8.56 13.16
C ASN A 180 -1.78 -8.79 11.64
N LEU A 181 -0.73 -9.44 11.11
CA LEU A 181 -0.70 -9.90 9.72
C LEU A 181 -1.74 -10.99 9.46
N LEU A 182 -1.92 -11.92 10.42
CA LEU A 182 -2.99 -12.92 10.34
C LEU A 182 -4.38 -12.29 10.50
N LEU A 183 -4.55 -11.32 11.41
CA LEU A 183 -5.82 -10.60 11.53
C LEU A 183 -6.15 -9.78 10.27
N GLU A 184 -5.14 -9.26 9.57
CA GLU A 184 -5.34 -8.46 8.36
C GLU A 184 -5.70 -9.30 7.12
N LEU A 185 -5.04 -10.46 6.95
CA LEU A 185 -5.16 -11.30 5.75
C LEU A 185 -5.97 -12.58 5.96
N GLY A 186 -5.90 -13.15 7.17
CA GLY A 186 -6.56 -14.39 7.56
C GLY A 186 -8.07 -14.38 7.37
N PRO A 187 -8.83 -13.32 7.69
CA PRO A 187 -10.29 -13.31 7.52
C PRO A 187 -10.74 -13.70 6.11
N HIS A 188 -9.99 -13.32 5.07
CA HIS A 188 -10.29 -13.72 3.70
C HIS A 188 -10.17 -15.24 3.49
N LEU A 189 -9.12 -15.85 4.02
CA LEU A 189 -8.77 -17.25 3.80
C LEU A 189 -9.63 -18.17 4.66
N PHE A 190 -9.79 -17.84 5.94
CA PHE A 190 -10.66 -18.58 6.85
C PHE A 190 -12.13 -18.45 6.48
N ALA A 191 -12.58 -17.34 5.88
CA ALA A 191 -13.95 -17.22 5.39
C ALA A 191 -14.28 -18.23 4.28
N PHE A 192 -13.34 -18.53 3.37
CA PHE A 192 -13.54 -19.59 2.38
C PHE A 192 -13.67 -20.96 3.04
N ALA A 193 -12.75 -21.29 3.96
CA ALA A 193 -12.79 -22.57 4.68
C ALA A 193 -14.10 -22.74 5.47
N VAL A 194 -14.51 -21.70 6.19
CA VAL A 194 -15.69 -21.73 7.05
C VAL A 194 -16.98 -21.85 6.24
N ASP A 195 -17.10 -21.10 5.15
CA ASP A 195 -18.32 -21.13 4.33
C ASP A 195 -18.45 -22.43 3.52
N LEU A 196 -17.33 -23.08 3.15
CA LEU A 196 -17.35 -24.35 2.42
C LEU A 196 -17.56 -25.56 3.34
N PHE A 197 -16.98 -25.55 4.55
CA PHE A 197 -16.85 -26.76 5.38
C PHE A 197 -17.33 -26.60 6.83
N GLY A 198 -17.66 -25.40 7.29
CA GLY A 198 -18.15 -25.15 8.64
C GLY A 198 -17.06 -24.74 9.63
N SER A 199 -17.05 -25.32 10.83
CA SER A 199 -16.01 -24.97 11.82
C SER A 199 -14.65 -25.54 11.40
N VAL A 200 -13.59 -24.76 11.62
CA VAL A 200 -12.21 -25.11 11.24
C VAL A 200 -11.39 -25.26 12.52
N ASP A 201 -10.75 -26.41 12.67
CA ASP A 201 -9.81 -26.72 13.76
C ASP A 201 -8.38 -26.51 13.26
N VAL A 202 -7.61 -25.63 13.89
CA VAL A 202 -6.22 -25.36 13.48
C VAL A 202 -5.25 -26.24 14.27
N HIS A 203 -4.40 -26.99 13.54
CA HIS A 203 -3.46 -27.95 14.14
C HIS A 203 -2.02 -27.44 14.22
N HIS A 204 -1.61 -26.63 13.25
CA HIS A 204 -0.22 -26.18 13.16
C HIS A 204 -0.09 -24.85 12.42
N VAL A 205 0.85 -24.00 12.87
CA VAL A 205 1.26 -22.77 12.19
C VAL A 205 2.78 -22.70 12.11
N ALA A 206 3.32 -22.64 10.89
CA ALA A 206 4.74 -22.43 10.64
C ALA A 206 4.97 -21.06 10.00
N LEU A 207 5.98 -20.35 10.50
CA LEU A 207 6.42 -19.05 9.97
C LEU A 207 7.68 -19.23 9.12
N SER A 208 7.84 -18.40 8.10
CA SER A 208 9.06 -18.39 7.28
C SER A 208 9.37 -16.99 6.74
N LYS A 209 10.58 -16.85 6.17
CA LYS A 209 11.07 -15.64 5.53
C LYS A 209 10.97 -14.41 6.45
N PRO A 210 11.69 -14.40 7.57
CA PRO A 210 11.69 -13.25 8.47
C PRO A 210 12.28 -12.05 7.73
N VAL A 211 11.56 -10.93 7.75
CA VAL A 211 12.10 -9.63 7.33
C VAL A 211 12.34 -8.78 8.57
N ALA A 212 13.53 -8.20 8.66
CA ALA A 212 13.82 -7.20 9.66
C ALA A 212 12.92 -5.99 9.37
N ILE A 213 12.05 -5.67 10.32
CA ILE A 213 11.40 -4.37 10.30
C ILE A 213 12.14 -3.46 11.29
N PRO A 214 12.14 -2.16 11.04
CA PRO A 214 12.16 -1.14 12.09
C PRO A 214 11.90 -1.62 13.54
N GLY A 215 12.88 -1.42 14.43
CA GLY A 215 12.78 -1.66 15.87
C GLY A 215 13.40 -2.99 16.32
N ASP A 216 14.36 -3.51 15.55
CA ASP A 216 15.05 -4.78 15.83
C ASP A 216 14.11 -5.97 16.03
N THR A 217 12.92 -5.90 15.43
CA THR A 217 11.93 -6.98 15.41
C THR A 217 11.79 -7.54 14.00
N THR A 218 11.55 -8.84 13.91
CA THR A 218 11.28 -9.49 12.62
C THR A 218 9.78 -9.60 12.39
N ARG A 219 9.35 -9.58 11.14
CA ARG A 219 8.01 -10.00 10.74
C ARG A 219 8.12 -11.20 9.79
N PRO A 220 7.24 -12.20 9.93
CA PRO A 220 7.17 -13.28 8.96
C PRO A 220 6.62 -12.74 7.64
N GLN A 221 7.22 -13.14 6.52
CA GLN A 221 6.63 -12.94 5.21
C GLN A 221 5.95 -14.22 4.70
N GLY A 222 6.11 -15.35 5.38
CA GLY A 222 5.44 -16.60 5.05
C GLY A 222 4.71 -17.21 6.25
N PHE A 223 3.50 -17.72 6.01
CA PHE A 223 2.72 -18.51 6.96
C PHE A 223 2.25 -19.79 6.27
N ARG A 224 2.35 -20.92 6.97
CA ARG A 224 1.74 -22.18 6.57
C ARG A 224 0.91 -22.71 7.72
N ILE A 225 -0.38 -22.85 7.48
CA ILE A 225 -1.37 -23.26 8.48
C ILE A 225 -1.96 -24.60 8.04
N LEU A 226 -1.89 -25.60 8.91
CA LEU A 226 -2.53 -26.90 8.72
C LEU A 226 -3.76 -26.96 9.63
N ALA A 227 -4.91 -27.28 9.04
CA ALA A 227 -6.19 -27.28 9.72
C ALA A 227 -7.08 -28.41 9.18
N SER A 228 -8.24 -28.63 9.81
CA SER A 228 -9.29 -29.51 9.29
C SER A 228 -10.67 -28.91 9.51
N ALA A 229 -11.65 -29.37 8.73
CA ALA A 229 -13.06 -29.15 8.99
C ALA A 229 -13.81 -30.47 8.79
N GLY A 230 -14.14 -31.15 9.88
CA GLY A 230 -14.56 -32.56 9.84
C GLY A 230 -13.46 -33.43 9.21
N ASP A 231 -13.81 -34.21 8.19
CA ASP A 231 -12.88 -35.10 7.48
C ASP A 231 -12.08 -34.40 6.37
N VAL A 232 -12.27 -33.10 6.14
CA VAL A 232 -11.57 -32.34 5.11
C VAL A 232 -10.26 -31.78 5.66
N SER A 233 -9.13 -32.16 5.07
CA SER A 233 -7.82 -31.57 5.38
C SER A 233 -7.69 -30.19 4.70
N ILE A 234 -7.30 -29.16 5.45
CA ILE A 234 -7.18 -27.78 4.96
C ILE A 234 -5.74 -27.29 5.11
N THR A 235 -5.17 -26.76 4.03
CA THR A 235 -3.90 -26.04 4.07
C THR A 235 -4.12 -24.58 3.68
N ILE A 236 -3.71 -23.64 4.54
CA ILE A 236 -3.72 -22.21 4.23
C ILE A 236 -2.27 -21.72 4.11
N ASN A 237 -1.94 -21.13 2.96
CA ASN A 237 -0.60 -20.62 2.67
C ASN A 237 -0.63 -19.11 2.47
N LEU A 238 0.26 -18.39 3.15
CA LEU A 238 0.50 -16.98 2.91
C LEU A 238 1.97 -16.76 2.54
N SER A 239 2.23 -16.00 1.48
CA SER A 239 3.54 -15.54 1.07
C SER A 239 3.47 -14.09 0.61
N LEU A 240 4.21 -13.24 1.31
CA LEU A 240 4.21 -11.78 1.18
C LEU A 240 5.52 -11.25 0.57
N VAL A 241 6.39 -12.14 0.09
CA VAL A 241 7.60 -11.78 -0.65
C VAL A 241 7.30 -11.45 -2.11
N GLU A 242 8.29 -10.96 -2.84
CA GLU A 242 8.19 -10.74 -4.29
C GLU A 242 7.94 -12.08 -5.01
N THR A 243 6.69 -12.29 -5.42
CA THR A 243 6.22 -13.49 -6.09
C THR A 243 5.17 -13.15 -7.16
N MET A 244 4.85 -14.12 -8.00
CA MET A 244 3.65 -14.07 -8.84
C MET A 244 2.40 -14.05 -7.96
N ASP A 245 1.40 -13.26 -8.35
CA ASP A 245 0.08 -13.25 -7.69
C ASP A 245 -0.58 -14.63 -7.85
N ASP A 246 -0.75 -15.34 -6.75
CA ASP A 246 -1.59 -16.54 -6.65
C ASP A 246 -2.47 -16.42 -5.41
N ARG A 247 -3.69 -15.97 -5.67
CA ARG A 247 -4.76 -15.84 -4.68
C ARG A 247 -5.89 -16.77 -5.08
N SER A 248 -5.92 -17.95 -4.46
CA SER A 248 -6.77 -19.05 -4.92
C SER A 248 -7.32 -19.96 -3.83
N VAL A 249 -8.37 -20.69 -4.19
CA VAL A 249 -8.96 -21.82 -3.44
C VAL A 249 -8.93 -23.04 -4.37
N THR A 250 -8.33 -24.14 -3.93
CA THR A 250 -8.30 -25.41 -4.67
C THR A 250 -8.99 -26.49 -3.85
N LEU A 251 -9.98 -27.17 -4.43
CA LEU A 251 -10.70 -28.28 -3.81
C LEU A 251 -10.33 -29.57 -4.53
N HIS A 252 -9.90 -30.58 -3.77
CA HIS A 252 -9.60 -31.92 -4.26
C HIS A 252 -10.75 -32.86 -3.91
N GLY A 253 -11.64 -33.07 -4.87
CA GLY A 253 -12.77 -33.96 -4.72
C GLY A 253 -12.61 -35.30 -5.42
N SER A 254 -13.44 -36.27 -5.05
CA SER A 254 -13.45 -37.62 -5.62
C SER A 254 -13.78 -37.66 -7.11
N THR A 255 -14.42 -36.61 -7.65
CA THR A 255 -14.87 -36.56 -9.06
C THR A 255 -14.09 -35.53 -9.87
N ALA A 256 -13.70 -34.42 -9.23
CA ALA A 256 -12.99 -33.34 -9.89
C ALA A 256 -12.09 -32.56 -8.93
N THR A 257 -11.09 -31.89 -9.50
CA THR A 257 -10.35 -30.82 -8.81
C THR A 257 -10.87 -29.48 -9.30
N ALA A 258 -11.33 -28.63 -8.38
CA ALA A 258 -11.80 -27.28 -8.70
C ALA A 258 -10.81 -26.24 -8.19
N ARG A 259 -10.33 -25.36 -9.06
CA ARG A 259 -9.43 -24.26 -8.72
C ARG A 259 -10.08 -22.93 -9.02
N TYR A 260 -10.30 -22.13 -7.98
CA TYR A 260 -10.84 -20.79 -8.05
C TYR A 260 -9.75 -19.75 -7.77
N ASP A 261 -9.40 -18.94 -8.76
CA ASP A 261 -8.56 -17.76 -8.61
C ASP A 261 -9.46 -16.55 -8.29
N TYR A 262 -9.44 -16.12 -7.04
CA TYR A 262 -10.28 -15.03 -6.54
C TYR A 262 -9.67 -13.64 -6.80
N ALA A 263 -8.41 -13.54 -7.23
CA ALA A 263 -7.84 -12.29 -7.73
C ALA A 263 -8.41 -11.93 -9.11
N HIS A 264 -8.65 -12.95 -9.94
CA HIS A 264 -9.09 -12.77 -11.33
C HIS A 264 -10.55 -13.21 -11.58
N ASP A 265 -11.25 -13.74 -10.58
CA ASP A 265 -12.61 -14.28 -10.69
C ASP A 265 -12.72 -15.43 -11.71
N VAL A 266 -11.72 -16.31 -11.73
CA VAL A 266 -11.60 -17.43 -12.69
C VAL A 266 -11.80 -18.76 -11.96
N LEU A 267 -12.78 -19.55 -12.39
CA LEU A 267 -13.00 -20.91 -11.90
C LEU A 267 -12.67 -21.92 -13.00
N VAL A 268 -11.77 -22.85 -12.70
CA VAL A 268 -11.45 -24.00 -13.56
C VAL A 268 -11.77 -25.28 -12.81
N VAL A 269 -12.46 -26.20 -13.46
CA VAL A 269 -12.78 -27.52 -12.89
C VAL A 269 -12.22 -28.58 -13.81
N ASP A 270 -11.27 -29.35 -13.28
CA ASP A 270 -10.65 -30.48 -13.94
C ASP A 270 -11.32 -31.77 -13.46
N ALA A 271 -12.10 -32.39 -14.34
CA ALA A 271 -12.91 -33.56 -14.04
C ALA A 271 -12.51 -34.73 -14.93
N GLU A 272 -12.63 -35.94 -14.38
CA GLU A 272 -12.51 -37.16 -15.18
C GLU A 272 -13.68 -37.29 -16.15
N ASN A 273 -13.43 -37.92 -17.30
CA ASN A 273 -14.45 -38.22 -18.30
C ASN A 273 -14.38 -39.69 -18.70
N ALA A 274 -15.49 -40.22 -19.22
CA ALA A 274 -15.63 -41.63 -19.57
C ALA A 274 -15.03 -42.00 -20.95
N ALA A 275 -14.20 -41.15 -21.56
CA ALA A 275 -13.53 -41.48 -22.82
C ALA A 275 -12.44 -42.55 -22.61
N ASP A 276 -12.10 -43.26 -23.68
CA ASP A 276 -11.07 -44.29 -23.66
C ASP A 276 -9.67 -43.71 -23.34
N ILE A 277 -8.74 -44.60 -22.97
CA ILE A 277 -7.38 -44.24 -22.50
C ILE A 277 -6.58 -43.42 -23.52
N VAL A 278 -6.88 -43.51 -24.82
CA VAL A 278 -6.18 -42.78 -25.89
C VAL A 278 -6.78 -41.38 -26.07
N ALA A 279 -8.11 -41.27 -26.08
CA ALA A 279 -8.79 -39.98 -26.29
C ALA A 279 -8.88 -39.12 -25.02
N ASN A 280 -8.92 -39.73 -23.83
CA ASN A 280 -9.18 -39.04 -22.57
C ASN A 280 -8.20 -37.89 -22.27
N PRO A 281 -6.85 -38.05 -22.37
CA PRO A 281 -5.92 -36.97 -22.07
C PRO A 281 -6.13 -35.75 -22.98
N PHE A 282 -6.37 -35.98 -24.28
CA PHE A 282 -6.61 -34.90 -25.24
C PHE A 282 -7.91 -34.15 -24.94
N LEU A 283 -9.03 -34.88 -24.76
CA LEU A 283 -10.33 -34.27 -24.46
C LEU A 283 -10.31 -33.48 -23.15
N ARG A 284 -9.62 -33.99 -22.13
CA ARG A 284 -9.41 -33.29 -20.85
C ARG A 284 -8.65 -31.97 -21.05
N GLN A 285 -7.50 -31.99 -21.74
CA GLN A 285 -6.72 -30.77 -21.99
C GLN A 285 -7.48 -29.76 -22.85
N MET A 286 -8.22 -30.21 -23.88
CA MET A 286 -9.07 -29.34 -24.69
C MET A 286 -10.21 -28.72 -23.87
N GLY A 287 -10.81 -29.48 -22.95
CA GLY A 287 -11.80 -28.98 -22.01
C GLY A 287 -11.25 -27.88 -21.10
N LEU A 288 -10.06 -28.07 -20.52
CA LEU A 288 -9.40 -27.06 -19.71
C LEU A 288 -9.04 -25.80 -20.52
N ALA A 289 -8.51 -25.97 -21.73
CA ALA A 289 -8.22 -24.86 -22.63
C ALA A 289 -9.49 -24.04 -22.96
N ALA A 290 -10.61 -24.73 -23.24
CA ALA A 290 -11.90 -24.08 -23.49
C ALA A 290 -12.41 -23.30 -22.26
N GLN A 291 -12.24 -23.86 -21.04
CA GLN A 291 -12.58 -23.15 -19.80
C GLN A 291 -11.75 -21.87 -19.64
N HIS A 292 -10.42 -21.95 -19.79
CA HIS A 292 -9.55 -20.78 -19.70
C HIS A 292 -9.90 -19.70 -20.74
N LEU A 293 -10.19 -20.11 -21.98
CA LEU A 293 -10.63 -19.18 -23.03
C LEU A 293 -11.94 -18.49 -22.65
N ARG A 294 -12.93 -19.27 -22.16
CA ARG A 294 -14.24 -18.73 -21.74
C ARG A 294 -14.08 -17.71 -20.61
N GLU A 295 -13.39 -18.08 -19.54
CA GLU A 295 -13.18 -17.19 -18.38
C GLU A 295 -12.39 -15.93 -18.80
N GLY A 296 -11.38 -16.08 -19.66
CA GLY A 296 -10.63 -14.97 -20.23
C GLY A 296 -11.50 -14.01 -21.05
N VAL A 297 -12.38 -14.53 -21.91
CA VAL A 297 -13.31 -13.73 -22.71
C VAL A 297 -14.33 -13.01 -21.83
N VAL A 298 -14.91 -13.70 -20.83
CA VAL A 298 -15.86 -13.09 -19.88
C VAL A 298 -15.22 -11.94 -19.12
N ASN A 299 -14.02 -12.16 -18.56
CA ASN A 299 -13.32 -11.15 -17.79
C ASN A 299 -12.82 -9.99 -18.67
N GLY A 300 -12.29 -10.28 -19.85
CA GLY A 300 -11.88 -9.27 -20.82
C GLY A 300 -13.04 -8.39 -21.26
N THR A 301 -14.18 -8.99 -21.62
CA THR A 301 -15.39 -8.26 -22.00
C THR A 301 -15.90 -7.39 -20.86
N ARG A 302 -15.93 -7.92 -19.64
CA ARG A 302 -16.35 -7.18 -18.44
C ARG A 302 -15.46 -5.96 -18.18
N GLN A 303 -14.14 -6.10 -18.26
CA GLN A 303 -13.22 -4.99 -18.07
C GLN A 303 -13.36 -3.94 -19.17
N LEU A 304 -13.56 -4.35 -20.42
CA LEU A 304 -13.77 -3.43 -21.55
C LEU A 304 -15.08 -2.64 -21.39
N VAL A 305 -16.21 -3.33 -21.16
CA VAL A 305 -17.53 -2.70 -21.02
C VAL A 305 -17.62 -1.81 -19.80
N SER A 306 -17.00 -2.20 -18.69
CA SER A 306 -17.01 -1.39 -17.47
C SER A 306 -15.97 -0.25 -17.46
N LEU A 307 -15.14 -0.12 -18.51
CA LEU A 307 -13.97 0.76 -18.51
C LEU A 307 -13.10 0.53 -17.26
N ASN A 308 -12.88 -0.74 -16.92
CA ASN A 308 -12.15 -1.22 -15.75
C ASN A 308 -12.78 -0.88 -14.38
N ARG A 309 -14.05 -0.44 -14.34
CA ARG A 309 -14.76 -0.11 -13.08
C ARG A 309 -15.31 -1.33 -12.35
N LYS A 310 -15.43 -2.49 -13.01
CA LYS A 310 -15.88 -3.77 -12.41
C LYS A 310 -14.72 -4.77 -12.30
N SER A 311 -13.67 -4.41 -11.55
CA SER A 311 -12.61 -5.36 -11.21
C SER A 311 -13.16 -6.48 -10.30
N PRO A 312 -12.55 -7.68 -10.29
CA PRO A 312 -12.90 -8.75 -9.35
C PRO A 312 -12.97 -8.28 -7.89
N TYR A 313 -12.01 -7.44 -7.48
CA TYR A 313 -12.01 -6.82 -6.17
C TYR A 313 -13.25 -5.93 -5.93
N GLY A 314 -13.62 -5.05 -6.88
CA GLY A 314 -14.83 -4.24 -6.75
C GLY A 314 -16.12 -5.07 -6.75
N LEU A 315 -16.16 -6.18 -7.50
CA LEU A 315 -17.30 -7.11 -7.50
C LEU A 315 -17.49 -7.80 -6.16
N SER A 316 -16.41 -8.10 -5.46
CA SER A 316 -16.46 -8.70 -4.12
C SER A 316 -17.24 -7.81 -3.13
N PHE A 317 -16.97 -6.50 -3.12
CA PHE A 317 -17.74 -5.51 -2.32
C PHE A 317 -19.18 -5.36 -2.79
N ALA A 318 -19.43 -5.43 -4.11
CA ALA A 318 -20.77 -5.35 -4.65
C ALA A 318 -21.63 -6.56 -4.22
N GLY A 319 -21.05 -7.77 -4.21
CA GLY A 319 -21.71 -8.98 -3.73
C GLY A 319 -22.04 -8.92 -2.24
N LEU A 320 -21.06 -8.53 -1.42
CA LEU A 320 -21.24 -8.29 0.01
C LEU A 320 -22.33 -7.23 0.30
N SER A 321 -22.24 -6.06 -0.35
CA SER A 321 -23.20 -4.98 -0.15
C SER A 321 -24.59 -5.41 -0.60
N GLY A 322 -24.70 -6.10 -1.74
CA GLY A 322 -25.95 -6.65 -2.23
C GLY A 322 -26.62 -7.57 -1.20
N ALA A 323 -25.89 -8.53 -0.65
CA ALA A 323 -26.41 -9.45 0.37
C ALA A 323 -26.91 -8.70 1.63
N PHE A 324 -26.11 -7.74 2.11
CA PHE A 324 -26.46 -6.92 3.27
C PHE A 324 -27.75 -6.12 3.07
N TYR A 325 -27.85 -5.34 1.98
CA TYR A 325 -29.01 -4.50 1.72
C TYR A 325 -30.26 -5.29 1.32
N THR A 326 -30.10 -6.45 0.67
CA THR A 326 -31.23 -7.36 0.41
C THR A 326 -31.83 -7.90 1.70
N SER A 327 -31.01 -8.26 2.69
CA SER A 327 -31.50 -8.69 4.01
C SER A 327 -32.29 -7.57 4.70
N ILE A 328 -31.75 -6.36 4.75
CA ILE A 328 -32.41 -5.19 5.37
C ILE A 328 -33.76 -4.91 4.69
N ARG A 329 -33.79 -4.87 3.36
CA ARG A 329 -35.01 -4.55 2.59
C ARG A 329 -36.10 -5.60 2.73
N SER A 330 -35.70 -6.87 2.69
CA SER A 330 -36.67 -7.99 2.70
C SER A 330 -37.07 -8.44 4.11
N GLY A 331 -36.34 -8.03 5.14
CA GLY A 331 -36.48 -8.55 6.50
C GLY A 331 -36.08 -10.02 6.65
N ARG A 332 -35.50 -10.63 5.60
CA ARG A 332 -35.04 -12.03 5.64
C ARG A 332 -33.68 -12.12 6.32
N PRO A 333 -33.33 -13.30 6.88
CA PRO A 333 -31.99 -13.56 7.40
C PRO A 333 -30.91 -13.18 6.38
N LEU A 334 -29.80 -12.66 6.89
CA LEU A 334 -28.63 -12.35 6.08
C LEU A 334 -28.08 -13.64 5.45
N ASP A 335 -27.47 -13.51 4.27
CA ASP A 335 -26.74 -14.61 3.64
C ASP A 335 -25.70 -15.16 4.62
N ALA A 336 -25.74 -16.48 4.84
CA ALA A 336 -24.93 -17.16 5.85
C ALA A 336 -23.42 -16.91 5.69
N ARG A 337 -22.97 -16.58 4.47
CA ARG A 337 -21.59 -16.17 4.19
C ARG A 337 -21.11 -15.01 5.07
N PHE A 338 -21.99 -14.04 5.31
CA PHE A 338 -21.64 -12.75 5.90
C PHE A 338 -22.26 -12.54 7.29
N ASP A 339 -23.02 -13.50 7.80
CA ASP A 339 -23.71 -13.35 9.08
C ASP A 339 -22.78 -13.43 10.30
N GLY A 340 -23.33 -13.09 11.47
CA GLY A 340 -22.58 -13.15 12.72
C GLY A 340 -22.08 -14.54 13.08
N THR A 341 -22.79 -15.61 12.68
CA THR A 341 -22.38 -16.99 12.96
C THR A 341 -21.11 -17.35 12.19
N SER A 342 -21.07 -17.04 10.90
CA SER A 342 -19.89 -17.18 10.05
C SER A 342 -18.75 -16.31 10.57
N ALA A 343 -19.02 -15.05 10.91
CA ALA A 343 -18.02 -14.13 11.44
C ALA A 343 -17.33 -14.67 12.72
N ILE A 344 -18.12 -15.20 13.66
CA ILE A 344 -17.60 -15.81 14.89
C ILE A 344 -16.70 -17.00 14.56
N LYS A 345 -17.13 -17.91 13.67
CA LYS A 345 -16.34 -19.09 13.28
C LYS A 345 -15.01 -18.71 12.64
N VAL A 346 -15.03 -17.74 11.72
CA VAL A 346 -13.82 -17.21 11.06
C VAL A 346 -12.84 -16.65 12.08
N MET A 347 -13.32 -15.79 12.98
CA MET A 347 -12.46 -15.15 13.97
C MET A 347 -11.97 -16.14 15.04
N THR A 348 -12.78 -17.14 15.40
CA THR A 348 -12.37 -18.22 16.32
C THR A 348 -11.24 -19.07 15.72
N ALA A 349 -11.34 -19.44 14.45
CA ALA A 349 -10.26 -20.18 13.77
C ALA A 349 -8.98 -19.34 13.65
N ILE A 350 -9.10 -18.02 13.51
CA ILE A 350 -7.95 -17.11 13.55
C ILE A 350 -7.36 -17.04 14.97
N ASP A 351 -8.18 -17.01 16.02
CA ASP A 351 -7.69 -17.07 17.41
C ASP A 351 -6.88 -18.35 17.66
N GLU A 352 -7.35 -19.50 17.17
CA GLU A 352 -6.61 -20.78 17.24
C GLU A 352 -5.27 -20.71 16.49
N ALA A 353 -5.25 -20.15 15.28
CA ALA A 353 -4.02 -19.95 14.53
C ALA A 353 -3.04 -19.00 15.24
N ILE A 354 -3.56 -17.93 15.88
CA ILE A 354 -2.75 -16.99 16.67
C ILE A 354 -2.19 -17.66 17.91
N ALA A 355 -2.96 -18.51 18.59
CA ALA A 355 -2.52 -19.26 19.76
C ALA A 355 -1.38 -20.25 19.43
N LEU A 356 -1.32 -20.72 18.19
CA LEU A 356 -0.27 -21.61 17.67
C LEU A 356 0.91 -20.88 17.04
N LEU A 357 0.92 -19.55 17.00
CA LEU A 357 2.10 -18.81 16.54
C LEU A 357 3.28 -19.15 17.45
N PRO A 358 4.47 -19.44 16.87
CA PRO A 358 5.66 -19.64 17.69
C PRO A 358 5.90 -18.38 18.53
N ALA A 359 6.26 -18.57 19.79
CA ALA A 359 6.62 -17.46 20.67
C ALA A 359 7.70 -16.63 19.97
N GLY A 360 7.37 -15.38 19.63
CA GLY A 360 8.34 -14.51 18.98
C GLY A 360 9.53 -14.29 19.92
N GLU A 361 10.75 -14.39 19.39
CA GLU A 361 11.92 -13.86 20.07
C GLU A 361 11.74 -12.35 20.18
N LYS A 362 11.18 -11.89 21.30
CA LYS A 362 11.32 -10.49 21.69
C LYS A 362 12.79 -10.34 22.06
N LYS A 363 13.61 -9.83 21.13
CA LYS A 363 14.88 -9.21 21.55
C LYS A 363 14.51 -8.26 22.69
N PRO A 364 15.13 -8.39 23.88
CA PRO A 364 14.81 -7.49 24.98
C PRO A 364 15.00 -6.07 24.45
N LYS A 365 13.93 -5.25 24.50
CA LYS A 365 14.09 -3.82 24.26
C LYS A 365 15.20 -3.39 25.21
N PRO A 366 16.32 -2.84 24.72
CA PRO A 366 17.30 -2.25 25.61
C PRO A 366 16.51 -1.30 26.50
N ALA A 367 16.54 -1.52 27.82
CA ALA A 367 15.87 -0.60 28.73
C ALA A 367 16.52 0.75 28.46
N SER A 368 15.77 1.70 27.88
CA SER A 368 16.32 3.02 27.60
C SER A 368 16.80 3.60 28.91
N ARG A 369 18.12 3.79 29.04
CA ARG A 369 18.75 4.29 30.26
C ARG A 369 18.85 5.80 30.23
N LYS A 370 18.70 6.41 29.04
CA LYS A 370 18.92 7.83 28.80
C LYS A 370 17.78 8.41 27.96
N LYS A 371 17.18 9.50 28.43
CA LYS A 371 16.27 10.29 27.60
C LYS A 371 17.11 11.05 26.54
N PRO A 372 16.87 10.84 25.23
CA PRO A 372 17.60 11.55 24.19
C PRO A 372 17.38 13.06 24.29
N LYS A 373 18.39 13.84 23.92
CA LYS A 373 18.35 15.31 23.82
C LYS A 373 18.63 15.71 22.38
N PRO A 374 17.66 15.56 21.48
CA PRO A 374 17.92 15.63 20.06
C PRO A 374 18.30 17.03 19.62
N THR A 375 19.34 17.12 18.79
CA THR A 375 19.76 18.34 18.10
C THR A 375 19.53 18.24 16.59
N VAL A 376 19.15 17.06 16.10
CA VAL A 376 18.86 16.77 14.69
C VAL A 376 17.41 16.36 14.56
N LEU A 377 16.66 16.96 13.63
CA LEU A 377 15.30 16.57 13.29
C LEU A 377 15.26 15.96 11.89
N ILE A 378 14.62 14.80 11.74
CA ILE A 378 14.40 14.17 10.43
C ILE A 378 12.91 13.93 10.20
N ILE A 379 12.33 14.71 9.30
CA ILE A 379 10.96 14.54 8.81
C ILE A 379 10.99 13.48 7.72
N GLY A 380 10.27 12.38 7.93
CA GLY A 380 10.36 11.19 7.08
C GLY A 380 11.48 10.22 7.49
N GLY A 381 12.01 10.31 8.71
CA GLY A 381 13.08 9.45 9.23
C GLY A 381 12.74 7.95 9.26
N THR A 382 11.47 7.56 9.18
CA THR A 382 11.06 6.15 9.09
C THR A 382 11.13 5.56 7.67
N GLY A 383 11.33 6.41 6.65
CA GLY A 383 11.46 6.04 5.24
C GLY A 383 12.81 5.43 4.87
N PHE A 384 12.99 5.06 3.60
CA PHE A 384 14.18 4.34 3.13
C PHE A 384 15.50 5.11 3.38
N ILE A 385 15.60 6.34 2.86
CA ILE A 385 16.74 7.24 3.11
C ILE A 385 16.79 7.67 4.58
N GLY A 386 15.63 8.01 5.14
CA GLY A 386 15.53 8.52 6.51
C GLY A 386 16.10 7.58 7.56
N ARG A 387 15.93 6.26 7.42
CA ARG A 387 16.49 5.29 8.38
C ARG A 387 18.01 5.25 8.35
N ALA A 388 18.60 5.25 7.15
CA ALA A 388 20.05 5.29 6.99
C ALA A 388 20.61 6.60 7.56
N LEU A 389 19.94 7.73 7.30
CA LEU A 389 20.33 9.03 7.86
C LEU A 389 20.22 9.09 9.39
N THR A 390 19.13 8.58 9.98
CA THR A 390 19.01 8.51 11.44
C THR A 390 20.15 7.71 12.06
N ARG A 391 20.46 6.54 11.49
CA ARG A 391 21.57 5.69 11.97
C ARG A 391 22.92 6.37 11.82
N ALA A 392 23.19 7.00 10.67
CA ALA A 392 24.42 7.74 10.43
C ALA A 392 24.65 8.86 11.46
N TRP A 393 23.61 9.57 11.90
CA TRP A 393 23.72 10.58 12.96
C TRP A 393 23.94 9.98 14.35
N VAL A 394 23.27 8.86 14.67
CA VAL A 394 23.47 8.15 15.94
C VAL A 394 24.88 7.56 16.02
N ASP A 395 25.42 7.02 14.94
CA ASP A 395 26.80 6.52 14.85
C ASP A 395 27.83 7.64 15.06
N LYS A 396 27.46 8.89 14.73
CA LYS A 396 28.21 10.10 15.07
C LYS A 396 27.99 10.63 16.50
N GLY A 397 27.20 9.93 17.31
CA GLY A 397 26.94 10.28 18.71
C GLY A 397 25.95 11.43 18.92
N ARG A 398 25.14 11.78 17.91
CA ARG A 398 24.11 12.82 18.00
C ARG A 398 22.75 12.17 18.29
N ASP A 399 22.01 12.74 19.23
CA ASP A 399 20.63 12.34 19.47
C ASP A 399 19.72 12.94 18.36
N VAL A 400 18.78 12.14 17.85
CA VAL A 400 17.95 12.45 16.68
C VAL A 400 16.47 12.43 17.04
N ARG A 401 15.73 13.46 16.66
CA ARG A 401 14.26 13.47 16.65
C ARG A 401 13.78 13.02 15.28
N VAL A 402 12.89 12.04 15.24
CA VAL A 402 12.23 11.58 14.01
C VAL A 402 10.76 11.97 14.07
N LEU A 403 10.36 12.87 13.18
CA LEU A 403 8.96 13.28 13.07
C LEU A 403 8.20 12.28 12.21
N SER A 404 7.17 11.68 12.78
CA SER A 404 6.25 10.78 12.08
C SER A 404 4.81 10.96 12.58
N ARG A 405 3.83 10.34 11.93
CA ARG A 405 2.42 10.38 12.38
C ARG A 405 2.15 9.49 13.60
N GLY A 406 3.06 8.57 13.94
CA GLY A 406 2.93 7.62 15.04
C GLY A 406 4.03 7.79 16.08
N GLN A 407 3.82 7.20 17.26
CA GLN A 407 4.80 7.22 18.37
C GLN A 407 5.73 5.99 18.40
N ASN A 408 5.53 5.02 17.50
CA ASN A 408 6.35 3.81 17.37
C ASN A 408 7.12 3.82 16.04
N GLY A 409 8.31 3.23 16.01
CA GLY A 409 9.19 3.35 14.85
C GLY A 409 10.45 2.49 14.88
N PRO A 410 11.35 2.67 13.89
CA PRO A 410 12.44 1.75 13.59
C PRO A 410 13.60 1.55 14.54
N PHE A 411 13.57 2.16 15.70
CA PHE A 411 14.79 2.57 16.37
C PHE A 411 14.86 2.04 17.80
N ASP A 412 14.14 0.95 18.12
CA ASP A 412 14.19 0.33 19.45
C ASP A 412 15.62 -0.07 19.85
N ASP A 413 16.47 -0.49 18.91
CA ASP A 413 17.88 -0.82 19.13
C ASP A 413 18.76 0.39 19.47
N ILE A 414 18.33 1.59 19.11
CA ILE A 414 19.04 2.85 19.33
C ILE A 414 18.16 3.88 20.07
N ALA A 415 17.22 3.39 20.88
CA ALA A 415 16.19 4.22 21.54
C ALA A 415 16.77 5.27 22.50
N ASP A 416 17.96 5.03 23.06
CA ASP A 416 18.67 6.01 23.92
C ASP A 416 19.15 7.26 23.16
N HIS A 417 19.14 7.20 21.82
CA HIS A 417 19.58 8.28 20.94
C HIS A 417 18.47 8.78 20.01
N VAL A 418 17.31 8.12 19.94
CA VAL A 418 16.24 8.50 19.01
C VAL A 418 14.95 8.84 19.73
N GLU A 419 14.48 10.07 19.56
CA GLU A 419 13.15 10.51 19.98
C GLU A 419 12.17 10.38 18.80
N LEU A 420 11.14 9.55 18.95
CA LEU A 420 10.02 9.49 18.02
C LEU A 420 8.98 10.55 18.38
N PHE A 421 8.79 11.54 17.51
CA PHE A 421 7.86 12.65 17.73
C PHE A 421 6.63 12.52 16.83
N GLY A 422 5.48 12.24 17.44
CA GLY A 422 4.20 12.09 16.76
C GLY A 422 3.55 13.45 16.50
N ALA A 423 3.54 13.92 15.25
CA ALA A 423 2.95 15.21 14.91
C ALA A 423 2.26 15.23 13.53
N SER A 424 1.22 16.06 13.40
CA SER A 424 0.68 16.42 12.09
C SER A 424 1.51 17.54 11.45
N LEU A 425 1.91 17.35 10.19
CA LEU A 425 2.61 18.38 9.42
C LEU A 425 1.70 19.57 9.03
N SER A 426 0.38 19.45 9.25
CA SER A 426 -0.58 20.53 9.03
C SER A 426 -0.87 21.34 10.29
N ASP A 427 -0.32 20.96 11.44
CA ASP A 427 -0.55 21.62 12.73
C ASP A 427 0.67 22.49 13.09
N PRO A 428 0.54 23.84 13.04
CA PRO A 428 1.65 24.74 13.30
C PRO A 428 2.22 24.64 14.73
N GLU A 429 1.38 24.37 15.74
CA GLU A 429 1.83 24.29 17.14
C GLU A 429 2.65 23.02 17.38
N GLN A 430 2.18 21.89 16.84
CA GLN A 430 2.91 20.63 16.90
C GLN A 430 4.22 20.69 16.11
N LEU A 431 4.22 21.36 14.95
CA LEU A 431 5.43 21.60 14.17
C LEU A 431 6.42 22.45 14.94
N SER A 432 5.99 23.57 15.55
CA SER A 432 6.86 24.41 16.37
C SER A 432 7.53 23.61 17.49
N THR A 433 6.74 22.83 18.23
CA THR A 433 7.25 21.98 19.32
C THR A 433 8.26 20.95 18.81
N ALA A 434 8.06 20.42 17.60
CA ALA A 434 9.00 19.45 17.02
C ALA A 434 10.39 20.06 16.74
N PHE A 435 10.51 21.38 16.58
CA PHE A 435 11.77 22.08 16.36
C PHE A 435 12.47 22.54 17.66
N ASP A 436 11.87 22.34 18.84
CA ASP A 436 12.48 22.74 20.11
C ASP A 436 13.83 22.04 20.33
N GLY A 437 14.90 22.83 20.48
CA GLY A 437 16.27 22.36 20.70
C GLY A 437 17.00 21.83 19.46
N ILE A 438 16.40 21.99 18.26
CA ILE A 438 16.94 21.45 17.00
C ILE A 438 17.90 22.45 16.35
N GLU A 439 19.10 21.96 16.01
CA GLU A 439 20.14 22.69 15.28
C GLU A 439 20.11 22.39 13.78
N ILE A 440 19.81 21.14 13.42
CA ILE A 440 19.84 20.64 12.04
C ILE A 440 18.50 19.98 11.73
N ALA A 441 17.86 20.34 10.63
CA ALA A 441 16.60 19.75 10.21
C ALA A 441 16.64 19.24 8.78
N TYR A 442 16.10 18.04 8.58
CA TYR A 442 15.96 17.37 7.30
C TYR A 442 14.50 17.21 6.92
N HIS A 443 14.15 17.58 5.69
CA HIS A 443 12.84 17.28 5.11
C HIS A 443 12.98 16.28 3.97
N LEU A 444 12.69 15.01 4.30
CA LEU A 444 12.66 13.88 3.35
C LEU A 444 11.23 13.51 2.94
N GLY A 445 10.23 14.29 3.38
CA GLY A 445 8.84 14.03 3.11
C GLY A 445 8.50 14.16 1.63
N LYS A 446 7.49 13.41 1.20
CA LYS A 446 6.88 13.56 -0.11
C LYS A 446 5.38 13.38 -0.01
N SER A 447 4.64 14.13 -0.81
CA SER A 447 3.27 13.77 -1.17
C SER A 447 3.21 13.02 -2.51
N MET A 448 2.14 12.26 -2.74
CA MET A 448 1.87 11.54 -3.99
C MET A 448 0.50 11.94 -4.54
N ASP A 449 0.28 13.25 -4.66
CA ASP A 449 -0.98 13.80 -5.15
C ASP A 449 -1.19 13.54 -6.64
N ALA A 450 -2.46 13.36 -7.01
CA ALA A 450 -2.86 13.11 -8.40
C ALA A 450 -3.22 14.39 -9.17
N THR A 451 -3.35 15.51 -8.48
CA THR A 451 -3.73 16.82 -9.04
C THR A 451 -2.78 17.91 -8.57
N TRP A 452 -2.67 18.96 -9.36
CA TRP A 452 -1.81 20.10 -9.01
C TRP A 452 -2.28 20.85 -7.75
N ASP A 453 -3.57 21.12 -7.62
CA ASP A 453 -4.10 21.84 -6.45
C ASP A 453 -3.88 21.07 -5.15
N ALA A 454 -4.00 19.75 -5.18
CA ALA A 454 -3.68 18.91 -4.04
C ALA A 454 -2.18 18.93 -3.72
N ALA A 455 -1.31 18.87 -4.74
CA ALA A 455 0.14 18.97 -4.55
C ALA A 455 0.55 20.33 -3.93
N LEU A 456 -0.05 21.44 -4.39
CA LEU A 456 0.17 22.76 -3.81
C LEU A 456 -0.15 22.78 -2.31
N LYS A 457 -1.30 22.23 -1.92
CA LYS A 457 -1.76 22.22 -0.52
C LYS A 457 -0.99 21.22 0.34
N ASN A 458 -0.80 20.00 -0.15
CA ASN A 458 -0.33 18.87 0.67
C ASN A 458 1.20 18.68 0.64
N ASP A 459 1.90 19.27 -0.34
CA ASP A 459 3.35 19.14 -0.49
C ASP A 459 4.04 20.51 -0.38
N VAL A 460 3.66 21.47 -1.24
CA VAL A 460 4.32 22.80 -1.31
C VAL A 460 4.06 23.62 -0.06
N GLU A 461 2.79 23.87 0.28
CA GLU A 461 2.41 24.65 1.47
C GLU A 461 2.92 24.02 2.76
N VAL A 462 2.83 22.69 2.88
CA VAL A 462 3.38 21.94 4.02
C VAL A 462 4.90 22.12 4.12
N THR A 463 5.62 22.03 3.00
CA THR A 463 7.08 22.24 2.96
C THR A 463 7.46 23.65 3.39
N GLU A 464 6.73 24.67 2.93
CA GLU A 464 6.96 26.04 3.36
C GLU A 464 6.67 26.25 4.86
N ASN A 465 5.59 25.66 5.37
CA ASN A 465 5.25 25.73 6.80
C ASN A 465 6.33 25.11 7.67
N ILE A 466 6.86 23.95 7.26
CA ILE A 466 8.00 23.30 7.92
C ILE A 466 9.23 24.22 7.91
N ALA A 467 9.56 24.82 6.76
CA ALA A 467 10.71 25.71 6.65
C ALA A 467 10.54 27.00 7.46
N ARG A 468 9.34 27.55 7.55
CA ARG A 468 9.02 28.71 8.41
C ARG A 468 9.21 28.37 9.88
N ALA A 469 8.72 27.20 10.31
CA ALA A 469 8.91 26.73 11.68
C ALA A 469 10.40 26.50 12.00
N ALA A 470 11.16 25.89 11.08
CA ALA A 470 12.60 25.71 11.23
C ALA A 470 13.33 27.06 11.39
N ASN A 471 13.01 28.04 10.54
CA ASN A 471 13.64 29.36 10.58
C ASN A 471 13.30 30.10 11.89
N ALA A 472 12.03 30.05 12.32
CA ALA A 472 11.59 30.67 13.57
C ALA A 472 12.24 30.05 14.81
N ALA A 473 12.52 28.74 14.78
CA ALA A 473 13.23 28.03 15.85
C ALA A 473 14.75 28.27 15.84
N GLY A 474 15.28 28.99 14.85
CA GLY A 474 16.72 29.26 14.76
C GLY A 474 17.55 28.05 14.34
N VAL A 475 16.97 27.11 13.59
CA VAL A 475 17.69 25.99 12.98
C VAL A 475 18.87 26.54 12.16
N GLN A 476 20.06 25.95 12.35
CA GLN A 476 21.31 26.40 11.73
C GLN A 476 21.53 25.80 10.34
N ARG A 477 20.90 24.65 10.06
CA ARG A 477 20.93 23.98 8.75
C ARG A 477 19.58 23.35 8.45
N PHE A 478 18.95 23.77 7.36
CA PHE A 478 17.72 23.18 6.85
C PHE A 478 18.00 22.48 5.52
N ILE A 479 18.00 21.15 5.51
CA ILE A 479 18.31 20.34 4.34
C ILE A 479 17.00 19.82 3.74
N TYR A 480 16.71 20.24 2.51
CA TYR A 480 15.55 19.78 1.77
C TYR A 480 15.94 18.71 0.74
N THR A 481 15.17 17.62 0.68
CA THR A 481 15.35 16.60 -0.35
C THR A 481 14.38 16.81 -1.52
N GLY A 482 14.94 17.36 -2.59
CA GLY A 482 14.39 17.45 -3.93
C GLY A 482 14.49 16.15 -4.70
N THR A 483 14.60 16.23 -6.02
CA THR A 483 14.63 15.05 -6.90
C THR A 483 15.27 15.37 -8.25
N ILE A 484 16.07 14.45 -8.80
CA ILE A 484 16.55 14.56 -10.18
C ILE A 484 15.42 14.48 -11.22
N ALA A 485 14.25 13.95 -10.83
CA ALA A 485 13.11 13.83 -11.74
C ALA A 485 12.55 15.18 -12.23
N SER A 486 12.94 16.28 -11.57
CA SER A 486 12.59 17.66 -11.96
C SER A 486 13.28 18.09 -13.25
N TYR A 487 14.50 17.61 -13.52
CA TYR A 487 15.25 17.96 -14.73
C TYR A 487 14.59 17.46 -16.01
N ASP A 488 14.69 18.24 -17.09
CA ASP A 488 14.54 17.72 -18.44
C ASP A 488 15.77 16.92 -18.84
N MET A 489 15.62 15.59 -18.87
CA MET A 489 16.66 14.62 -19.22
C MET A 489 16.43 14.05 -20.63
N SER A 490 15.77 14.80 -21.52
CA SER A 490 15.34 14.32 -22.83
C SER A 490 16.37 14.43 -23.95
N ASP A 491 17.48 15.13 -23.70
CA ASP A 491 18.55 15.40 -24.65
C ASP A 491 19.86 14.71 -24.24
N PRO A 492 20.33 13.70 -25.00
CA PRO A 492 21.58 13.00 -24.68
C PRO A 492 22.84 13.87 -24.80
N ASP A 493 22.77 15.00 -25.50
CA ASP A 493 23.92 15.89 -25.71
C ASP A 493 24.09 16.90 -24.54
N VAL A 494 23.12 16.95 -23.63
CA VAL A 494 23.15 17.81 -22.44
C VAL A 494 23.56 16.99 -21.23
N THR A 495 24.62 17.39 -20.55
CA THR A 495 25.00 16.84 -19.25
C THR A 495 24.32 17.63 -18.14
N ILE A 496 23.58 16.95 -17.27
CA ILE A 496 22.89 17.56 -16.14
C ILE A 496 23.88 17.88 -15.03
N THR A 497 23.86 19.14 -14.60
CA THR A 497 24.57 19.69 -13.45
C THR A 497 23.56 20.39 -12.54
N GLU A 498 24.01 20.84 -11.38
CA GLU A 498 23.23 21.62 -10.42
C GLU A 498 22.67 22.92 -11.06
N ASP A 499 23.41 23.51 -11.98
CA ASP A 499 23.08 24.75 -12.71
C ASP A 499 22.13 24.53 -13.89
N THR A 500 21.82 23.28 -14.24
CA THR A 500 20.89 22.99 -15.34
C THR A 500 19.47 23.42 -14.98
N ASP A 501 18.82 24.18 -15.87
CA ASP A 501 17.43 24.59 -15.68
C ASP A 501 16.48 23.38 -15.77
N PHE A 502 15.37 23.40 -15.02
CA PHE A 502 14.40 22.31 -15.05
C PHE A 502 13.57 22.27 -16.34
N GLY A 503 13.50 23.36 -17.11
CA GLY A 503 12.65 23.51 -18.29
C GLY A 503 11.18 23.75 -17.93
N GLU A 504 10.26 23.48 -18.87
CA GLU A 504 8.83 23.75 -18.68
C GLU A 504 8.16 22.78 -17.69
N MET A 505 7.97 23.23 -16.44
CA MET A 505 7.42 22.41 -15.35
C MET A 505 5.94 22.07 -15.48
N GLU A 506 5.13 22.87 -16.17
CA GLU A 506 3.71 22.59 -16.46
C GLU A 506 3.54 21.31 -17.31
N ALA A 507 4.56 20.97 -18.07
CA ALA A 507 4.62 19.82 -18.97
C ALA A 507 5.17 18.56 -18.29
N ARG A 508 5.60 18.66 -17.01
CA ARG A 508 6.13 17.55 -16.22
C ARG A 508 5.04 16.84 -15.42
N ASN A 509 5.36 15.62 -15.00
CA ASN A 509 4.55 14.90 -14.03
C ASN A 509 4.44 15.67 -12.68
N ILE A 510 3.31 15.52 -11.99
CA ILE A 510 2.99 16.27 -10.76
C ILE A 510 4.06 16.15 -9.68
N TYR A 511 4.67 14.97 -9.50
CA TYR A 511 5.73 14.77 -8.49
C TYR A 511 6.96 15.63 -8.78
N ALA A 512 7.47 15.59 -10.01
CA ALA A 512 8.59 16.41 -10.44
C ALA A 512 8.27 17.92 -10.31
N ARG A 513 7.09 18.32 -10.79
CA ARG A 513 6.63 19.71 -10.71
C ARG A 513 6.52 20.21 -9.26
N SER A 514 5.95 19.40 -8.37
CA SER A 514 5.77 19.75 -6.95
C SER A 514 7.11 19.93 -6.23
N LYS A 515 8.07 19.03 -6.48
CA LYS A 515 9.43 19.14 -5.92
C LYS A 515 10.17 20.38 -6.44
N ALA A 516 10.06 20.67 -7.73
CA ALA A 516 10.64 21.89 -8.31
C ALA A 516 10.04 23.16 -7.68
N GLU A 517 8.71 23.22 -7.50
CA GLU A 517 8.05 24.35 -6.86
C GLU A 517 8.48 24.51 -5.38
N CYS A 518 8.57 23.41 -4.63
CA CYS A 518 9.11 23.44 -3.27
C CYS A 518 10.52 24.05 -3.22
N GLU A 519 11.42 23.60 -4.10
CA GLU A 519 12.78 24.15 -4.18
C GLU A 519 12.77 25.65 -4.49
N ALA A 520 11.93 26.10 -5.44
CA ALA A 520 11.80 27.52 -5.78
C ALA A 520 11.37 28.38 -4.57
N ARG A 521 10.36 27.93 -3.81
CA ARG A 521 9.87 28.61 -2.60
C ARG A 521 10.91 28.64 -1.50
N LEU A 522 11.61 27.53 -1.27
CA LEU A 522 12.66 27.46 -0.27
C LEU A 522 13.86 28.35 -0.63
N LEU A 523 14.28 28.37 -1.89
CA LEU A 523 15.33 29.28 -2.37
C LEU A 523 14.92 30.75 -2.23
N GLU A 524 13.65 31.07 -2.46
CA GLU A 524 13.12 32.41 -2.19
C GLU A 524 13.19 32.75 -0.69
N MET A 525 12.84 31.80 0.19
CA MET A 525 12.97 31.97 1.64
C MET A 525 14.43 32.11 2.08
N HIS A 526 15.37 31.39 1.47
CA HIS A 526 16.80 31.58 1.70
C HIS A 526 17.23 33.01 1.37
N ARG A 527 16.84 33.52 0.19
CA ARG A 527 17.19 34.88 -0.26
C ARG A 527 16.55 35.99 0.57
N ARG A 528 15.28 35.84 0.97
CA ARG A 528 14.49 36.92 1.60
C ARG A 528 14.38 36.84 3.12
N HIS A 529 14.48 35.64 3.68
CA HIS A 529 14.25 35.37 5.10
C HIS A 529 15.44 34.67 5.77
N ALA A 530 16.60 34.61 5.09
CA ALA A 530 17.85 34.06 5.58
C ALA A 530 17.74 32.60 6.09
N LEU A 531 16.80 31.81 5.54
CA LEU A 531 16.70 30.38 5.85
C LEU A 531 18.03 29.69 5.51
N PRO A 532 18.69 28.97 6.43
CA PRO A 532 19.99 28.35 6.15
C PRO A 532 19.81 27.03 5.37
N LEU A 533 19.43 27.18 4.11
CA LEU A 533 18.99 26.10 3.23
C LEU A 533 20.16 25.38 2.55
N VAL A 534 20.04 24.06 2.42
CA VAL A 534 20.81 23.24 1.48
C VAL A 534 19.85 22.28 0.76
N ILE A 535 20.02 22.06 -0.55
CA ILE A 535 19.12 21.18 -1.33
C ILE A 535 19.87 19.94 -1.81
N ALA A 536 19.33 18.76 -1.53
CA ALA A 536 19.78 17.49 -2.10
C ALA A 536 18.83 17.04 -3.21
N ARG A 537 19.36 16.60 -4.34
CA ARG A 537 18.62 15.98 -5.46
C ARG A 537 19.14 14.55 -5.68
N PRO A 538 18.62 13.54 -4.96
CA PRO A 538 19.07 12.16 -5.11
C PRO A 538 18.68 11.54 -6.43
N GLY A 539 19.53 10.65 -6.94
CA GLY A 539 19.29 9.82 -8.11
C GLY A 539 18.30 8.68 -7.88
N ILE A 540 18.48 7.58 -8.61
CA ILE A 540 17.77 6.32 -8.36
C ILE A 540 18.44 5.62 -7.17
N VAL A 541 17.84 5.76 -6.00
CA VAL A 541 18.41 5.21 -4.75
C VAL A 541 18.11 3.70 -4.67
N VAL A 542 19.17 2.90 -4.51
CA VAL A 542 19.12 1.44 -4.32
C VAL A 542 19.96 1.02 -3.11
N GLY A 543 19.79 -0.21 -2.63
CA GLY A 543 20.54 -0.73 -1.48
C GLY A 543 19.68 -1.55 -0.52
N HIS A 544 20.30 -1.94 0.59
CA HIS A 544 19.69 -2.77 1.63
C HIS A 544 18.36 -2.22 2.17
N GLY A 545 17.30 -3.05 2.12
CA GLY A 545 15.94 -2.65 2.55
C GLY A 545 15.21 -1.73 1.56
N GLY A 546 15.74 -1.58 0.34
CA GLY A 546 15.18 -0.82 -0.76
C GLY A 546 14.30 -1.66 -1.70
N PRO A 547 13.48 -1.00 -2.53
CA PRO A 547 12.63 -1.70 -3.49
C PRO A 547 13.36 -2.18 -4.75
N LEU A 548 13.18 -3.46 -5.14
CA LEU A 548 13.51 -3.94 -6.49
C LEU A 548 12.81 -3.08 -7.56
N GLN A 549 11.55 -2.78 -7.29
CA GLN A 549 10.66 -2.11 -8.21
C GLN A 549 10.79 -0.58 -8.10
N HIS A 550 11.80 0.00 -8.75
CA HIS A 550 11.93 1.46 -8.83
C HIS A 550 11.31 2.01 -10.13
N TRP A 551 10.47 3.04 -10.00
CA TRP A 551 9.75 3.63 -11.14
C TRP A 551 10.66 4.39 -12.10
N GLY A 552 11.81 4.88 -11.62
CA GLY A 552 12.84 5.49 -12.46
C GLY A 552 13.50 4.53 -13.46
N ILE A 553 13.38 3.21 -13.27
CA ILE A 553 13.94 2.18 -14.16
C ILE A 553 12.90 1.74 -15.20
N GLY A 554 11.64 1.57 -14.76
CA GLY A 554 10.57 1.09 -15.63
C GLY A 554 9.23 0.92 -14.94
N ARG A 555 8.23 0.54 -15.74
CA ARG A 555 6.90 0.15 -15.27
C ARG A 555 6.82 -1.35 -15.01
N TRP A 556 6.69 -1.71 -13.75
CA TRP A 556 6.63 -3.09 -13.27
C TRP A 556 5.23 -3.71 -13.40
N HIS A 557 5.19 -5.03 -13.59
CA HIS A 557 3.98 -5.84 -13.71
C HIS A 557 4.18 -7.12 -12.87
N GLY A 558 3.91 -7.01 -11.58
CA GLY A 558 4.34 -8.01 -10.59
C GLY A 558 5.85 -8.07 -10.43
N ALA A 559 6.34 -9.09 -9.71
CA ALA A 559 7.77 -9.29 -9.46
C ALA A 559 8.56 -9.71 -10.71
N GLY A 560 7.93 -10.42 -11.65
CA GLY A 560 8.62 -11.11 -12.75
C GLY A 560 8.72 -10.35 -14.07
N ALA A 561 8.13 -9.17 -14.21
CA ALA A 561 8.11 -8.46 -15.49
C ALA A 561 8.18 -6.93 -15.35
N VAL A 562 8.93 -6.32 -16.27
CA VAL A 562 9.14 -4.86 -16.30
C VAL A 562 9.15 -4.36 -17.74
N ARG A 563 8.49 -3.21 -17.95
CA ARG A 563 8.61 -2.43 -19.17
C ARG A 563 9.51 -1.23 -18.89
N ILE A 564 10.77 -1.32 -19.29
CA ILE A 564 11.77 -0.26 -19.08
C ILE A 564 11.47 0.96 -19.96
N TRP A 565 11.97 2.12 -19.55
CA TRP A 565 11.83 3.35 -20.32
C TRP A 565 12.78 3.35 -21.52
N GLY A 566 12.24 3.53 -22.72
CA GLY A 566 13.02 3.49 -23.95
C GLY A 566 13.61 2.11 -24.22
N ASN A 567 14.84 2.09 -24.76
CA ASN A 567 15.58 0.86 -25.06
C ASN A 567 16.37 0.32 -23.86
N GLY A 568 16.53 1.10 -22.79
CA GLY A 568 17.26 0.77 -21.56
C GLY A 568 18.78 0.68 -21.66
N LYS A 569 19.39 1.29 -22.69
CA LYS A 569 20.85 1.25 -22.90
C LYS A 569 21.60 2.45 -22.32
N HIS A 570 20.91 3.54 -21.99
CA HIS A 570 21.54 4.69 -21.36
C HIS A 570 21.90 4.37 -19.92
N ILE A 571 23.03 4.92 -19.47
CA ILE A 571 23.43 4.86 -18.07
C ILE A 571 22.38 5.60 -17.25
N ILE A 572 21.96 4.99 -16.16
CA ILE A 572 20.98 5.56 -15.26
C ILE A 572 21.67 6.04 -13.97
N PRO A 573 21.22 7.15 -13.37
CA PRO A 573 21.89 7.80 -12.25
C PRO A 573 21.61 7.07 -10.93
N PHE A 574 22.15 5.87 -10.77
CA PHE A 574 22.06 5.10 -9.53
C PHE A 574 22.89 5.73 -8.42
N VAL A 575 22.45 5.53 -7.18
CA VAL A 575 23.20 5.87 -5.97
C VAL A 575 22.82 4.91 -4.84
N LEU A 576 23.77 4.53 -3.99
CA LEU A 576 23.46 3.71 -2.83
C LEU A 576 22.78 4.55 -1.74
N ASN A 577 21.84 3.94 -1.01
CA ASN A 577 21.15 4.59 0.10
C ASN A 577 22.10 5.11 1.18
N ASP A 578 23.15 4.34 1.47
CA ASP A 578 24.16 4.74 2.46
C ASP A 578 24.99 5.93 1.96
N ASP A 579 25.34 5.96 0.67
CA ASP A 579 26.06 7.09 0.07
C ASP A 579 25.21 8.37 0.12
N VAL A 580 23.89 8.27 -0.08
CA VAL A 580 22.96 9.41 0.07
C VAL A 580 22.91 9.87 1.53
N ALA A 581 22.82 8.95 2.50
CA ALA A 581 22.80 9.30 3.91
C ALA A 581 24.10 10.00 4.33
N GLU A 582 25.26 9.52 3.87
CA GLU A 582 26.56 10.15 4.09
C GLU A 582 26.58 11.57 3.52
N ALA A 583 26.18 11.77 2.26
CA ALA A 583 26.11 13.09 1.65
C ALA A 583 25.23 14.05 2.45
N LEU A 584 24.05 13.61 2.90
CA LEU A 584 23.13 14.43 3.69
C LEU A 584 23.74 14.86 5.04
N VAL A 585 24.57 14.02 5.67
CA VAL A 585 25.33 14.40 6.86
C VAL A 585 26.39 15.46 6.51
N LEU A 586 27.15 15.25 5.43
CA LEU A 586 28.17 16.21 4.98
C LEU A 586 27.56 17.58 4.64
N MET A 587 26.37 17.61 4.03
CA MET A 587 25.64 18.85 3.72
C MET A 587 25.27 19.66 4.96
N ALA A 588 25.16 19.02 6.13
CA ALA A 588 24.93 19.72 7.40
C ALA A 588 26.24 20.19 8.05
N GLU A 589 27.33 19.45 7.88
CA GLU A 589 28.62 19.72 8.55
C GLU A 589 29.54 20.66 7.78
N VAL A 590 29.43 20.71 6.44
CA VAL A 590 30.30 21.52 5.59
C VAL A 590 29.70 22.91 5.40
N ASP A 591 30.37 23.95 5.92
CA ASP A 591 29.89 25.34 5.82
C ASP A 591 29.72 25.82 4.38
N ALA A 592 30.59 25.38 3.48
CA ALA A 592 30.52 25.71 2.06
C ALA A 592 29.29 25.11 1.34
N ALA A 593 28.53 24.22 2.00
CA ALA A 593 27.28 23.70 1.48
C ALA A 593 26.11 24.68 1.63
N LEU A 594 26.22 25.71 2.46
CA LEU A 594 25.11 26.62 2.74
C LEU A 594 24.69 27.40 1.49
N GLY A 595 23.41 27.32 1.13
CA GLY A 595 22.84 27.93 -0.08
C GLY A 595 23.06 27.11 -1.35
N GLU A 596 23.83 26.02 -1.28
CA GLU A 596 24.14 25.16 -2.42
C GLU A 596 23.05 24.10 -2.65
N THR A 597 23.03 23.59 -3.89
CA THR A 597 22.25 22.43 -4.29
C THR A 597 23.20 21.33 -4.74
N PHE A 598 22.83 20.06 -4.59
CA PHE A 598 23.69 18.93 -4.95
C PHE A 598 22.92 17.80 -5.62
N ASN A 599 23.39 17.35 -6.78
CA ASN A 599 22.94 16.13 -7.43
C ASN A 599 23.64 14.93 -6.79
N LEU A 600 22.91 14.20 -5.94
CA LEU A 600 23.44 13.02 -5.26
C LEU A 600 23.24 11.78 -6.14
N VAL A 601 24.09 11.67 -7.17
CA VAL A 601 24.16 10.52 -8.07
C VAL A 601 25.53 9.84 -7.93
N GLY A 602 25.55 8.51 -7.92
CA GLY A 602 26.78 7.73 -7.83
C GLY A 602 27.58 7.75 -9.13
N GLU A 603 28.63 6.93 -9.21
CA GLU A 603 29.40 6.80 -10.46
C GLU A 603 28.53 6.20 -11.59
N PRO A 604 28.77 6.59 -12.85
CA PRO A 604 28.02 6.08 -14.00
C PRO A 604 28.38 4.62 -14.31
N MET A 605 27.73 3.68 -13.64
CA MET A 605 28.09 2.25 -13.70
C MET A 605 27.20 1.38 -14.58
N LEU A 606 25.90 1.62 -14.60
CA LEU A 606 24.91 0.66 -15.11
C LEU A 606 23.85 1.36 -15.95
N SER A 607 23.49 0.74 -17.06
CA SER A 607 22.20 0.97 -17.71
C SER A 607 21.08 0.18 -17.02
N ALA A 608 19.83 0.46 -17.39
CA ALA A 608 18.69 -0.36 -16.94
C ALA A 608 18.87 -1.84 -17.32
N ARG A 609 19.44 -2.15 -18.50
CA ARG A 609 19.72 -3.53 -18.92
C ARG A 609 20.80 -4.18 -18.07
N ASP A 610 21.91 -3.47 -17.84
CA ASP A 610 23.00 -3.98 -17.00
C ASP A 610 22.50 -4.36 -15.60
N TYR A 611 21.60 -3.55 -15.04
CA TYR A 611 20.98 -3.83 -13.74
C TYR A 611 20.18 -5.14 -13.73
N PHE A 612 19.35 -5.38 -14.75
CA PHE A 612 18.58 -6.63 -14.86
C PHE A 612 19.44 -7.85 -15.20
N ASP A 613 20.47 -7.67 -16.02
CA ASP A 613 21.44 -8.72 -16.32
C ASP A 613 22.24 -9.09 -15.06
N ALA A 614 22.60 -8.11 -14.24
CA ALA A 614 23.24 -8.32 -12.94
C ALA A 614 22.31 -9.05 -11.96
N ILE A 615 21.02 -8.70 -11.86
CA ILE A 615 20.05 -9.45 -11.06
C ILE A 615 19.99 -10.91 -11.49
N ALA A 616 19.93 -11.16 -12.80
CA ALA A 616 19.89 -12.53 -13.33
C ALA A 616 21.17 -13.30 -13.03
N ALA A 617 22.34 -12.65 -13.13
CA ALA A 617 23.64 -13.27 -12.86
C ALA A 617 23.87 -13.57 -11.38
N ARG A 618 23.48 -12.64 -10.49
CA ARG A 618 23.71 -12.72 -9.04
C ARG A 618 22.68 -13.57 -8.32
N LEU A 619 21.40 -13.41 -8.65
CA LEU A 619 20.28 -14.06 -7.93
C LEU A 619 19.69 -15.25 -8.69
N GLY A 620 20.17 -15.56 -9.89
CA GLY A 620 19.62 -16.63 -10.74
C GLY A 620 18.20 -16.36 -11.28
N ALA A 621 17.67 -15.14 -11.08
CA ALA A 621 16.29 -14.78 -11.38
C ALA A 621 16.21 -13.91 -12.65
N ARG A 622 15.64 -14.46 -13.73
CA ARG A 622 15.41 -13.71 -14.97
C ARG A 622 14.08 -12.97 -14.95
N ILE A 623 14.16 -11.65 -14.88
CA ILE A 623 13.00 -10.76 -15.01
C ILE A 623 12.70 -10.57 -16.51
N LYS A 624 11.42 -10.65 -16.89
CA LYS A 624 10.99 -10.37 -18.26
C LYS A 624 11.08 -8.87 -18.55
N VAL A 625 12.19 -8.46 -19.14
CA VAL A 625 12.43 -7.07 -19.53
C VAL A 625 11.91 -6.82 -20.95
N LYS A 626 11.05 -5.81 -21.10
CA LYS A 626 10.59 -5.33 -22.42
C LYS A 626 10.87 -3.83 -22.57
N PRO A 627 11.42 -3.37 -23.70
CA PRO A 627 11.57 -1.94 -23.95
C PRO A 627 10.21 -1.27 -24.17
N SER A 628 10.19 0.05 -24.12
CA SER A 628 9.03 0.86 -24.49
C SER A 628 9.36 1.82 -25.63
N HIS A 629 8.36 2.09 -26.47
CA HIS A 629 8.44 3.12 -27.50
C HIS A 629 7.87 4.42 -26.93
N LEU A 630 8.75 5.36 -26.56
CA LEU A 630 8.36 6.56 -25.80
C LEU A 630 7.33 7.42 -26.54
N ALA A 631 7.43 7.54 -27.88
CA ALA A 631 6.45 8.25 -28.69
C ALA A 631 5.04 7.61 -28.65
N VAL A 632 4.95 6.28 -28.51
CA VAL A 632 3.66 5.58 -28.37
C VAL A 632 3.10 5.79 -26.96
N LEU A 633 3.95 5.77 -25.93
CA LEU A 633 3.51 6.10 -24.58
C LEU A 633 2.99 7.54 -24.49
N TYR A 634 3.71 8.48 -25.09
CA TYR A 634 3.27 9.86 -25.23
C TYR A 634 1.91 9.97 -25.94
N SER A 635 1.75 9.40 -27.13
CA SER A 635 0.50 9.49 -27.88
C SER A 635 -0.69 8.91 -27.10
N THR A 636 -0.50 7.77 -26.44
CA THR A 636 -1.55 7.18 -25.58
C THR A 636 -1.88 8.04 -24.36
N ALA A 637 -0.89 8.72 -23.78
CA ALA A 637 -1.10 9.66 -22.68
C ALA A 637 -1.87 10.90 -23.14
N THR A 638 -1.55 11.45 -24.32
CA THR A 638 -2.25 12.58 -24.94
C THR A 638 -3.72 12.27 -25.20
N VAL A 639 -4.02 11.10 -25.77
CA VAL A 639 -5.42 10.66 -25.98
C VAL A 639 -6.16 10.53 -24.64
N LYS A 640 -5.53 9.90 -23.63
CA LYS A 640 -6.14 9.76 -22.29
C LYS A 640 -6.37 11.10 -21.61
N TYR A 641 -5.43 12.03 -21.73
CA TYR A 641 -5.56 13.38 -21.20
C TYR A 641 -6.73 14.11 -21.86
N TRP A 642 -6.81 14.07 -23.19
CA TRP A 642 -7.92 14.68 -23.93
C TRP A 642 -9.28 14.13 -23.50
N LEU A 643 -9.39 12.80 -23.35
CA LEU A 643 -10.61 12.16 -22.84
C LEU A 643 -10.95 12.62 -21.42
N LYS A 644 -9.97 12.63 -20.51
CA LYS A 644 -10.19 13.07 -19.11
C LYS A 644 -10.61 14.52 -19.02
N LYS A 645 -9.98 15.42 -19.77
CA LYS A 645 -10.25 16.84 -19.76
C LYS A 645 -11.59 17.18 -20.43
N ASN A 646 -11.81 16.69 -21.65
CA ASN A 646 -12.93 17.14 -22.47
C ASN A 646 -14.19 16.28 -22.32
N VAL A 647 -14.04 14.97 -22.09
CA VAL A 647 -15.18 14.04 -21.95
C VAL A 647 -15.57 13.87 -20.49
N PHE A 648 -14.60 13.60 -19.61
CA PHE A 648 -14.85 13.38 -18.19
C PHE A 648 -14.77 14.65 -17.33
N ARG A 649 -14.53 15.83 -17.95
CA ARG A 649 -14.46 17.15 -17.30
C ARG A 649 -13.58 17.19 -16.05
N ARG A 650 -12.48 16.41 -16.03
CA ARG A 650 -11.52 16.40 -14.93
C ARG A 650 -10.48 17.51 -15.12
N GLY A 651 -10.40 18.43 -14.16
CA GLY A 651 -9.38 19.48 -14.07
C GLY A 651 -8.10 19.03 -13.34
N GLY A 652 -7.10 19.91 -13.28
CA GLY A 652 -5.89 19.73 -12.46
C GLY A 652 -4.90 18.65 -12.93
N LEU A 653 -4.99 18.20 -14.18
CA LEU A 653 -4.13 17.16 -14.75
C LEU A 653 -2.89 17.75 -15.43
N SER A 654 -1.73 17.09 -15.32
CA SER A 654 -0.53 17.44 -16.12
C SER A 654 -0.76 17.24 -17.62
N ASN A 655 -0.27 18.18 -18.43
CA ASN A 655 -0.21 18.04 -19.87
C ASN A 655 0.82 16.96 -20.24
N PRO A 656 0.47 15.97 -21.07
CA PRO A 656 1.46 15.02 -21.57
C PRO A 656 2.52 15.73 -22.41
N SER A 657 3.78 15.41 -22.18
CA SER A 657 4.92 15.95 -22.94
C SER A 657 5.82 14.85 -23.44
N LEU A 658 6.29 14.96 -24.69
CA LEU A 658 7.26 14.03 -25.23
C LEU A 658 8.61 14.16 -24.49
N ALA A 659 8.98 15.36 -24.07
CA ALA A 659 10.19 15.61 -23.28
C ALA A 659 10.11 14.90 -21.91
N ASP A 660 8.97 14.94 -21.21
CA ASP A 660 8.77 14.18 -19.96
C ASP A 660 8.89 12.67 -20.18
N TRP A 661 8.33 12.14 -21.28
CA TRP A 661 8.48 10.71 -21.60
C TRP A 661 9.91 10.32 -21.98
N ARG A 662 10.63 11.19 -22.70
CA ARG A 662 12.06 11.00 -23.05
C ARG A 662 12.95 11.07 -21.80
N SER A 663 12.67 12.00 -20.90
CA SER A 663 13.40 12.17 -19.64
C SER A 663 13.39 10.91 -18.77
N ARG A 664 12.30 10.13 -18.79
CA ARG A 664 12.22 8.86 -18.04
C ARG A 664 13.21 7.81 -18.53
N ALA A 665 13.68 7.92 -19.77
CA ALA A 665 14.69 7.04 -20.32
C ALA A 665 16.13 7.50 -20.02
N HIS A 666 16.29 8.58 -19.23
CA HIS A 666 17.57 9.14 -18.77
C HIS A 666 18.56 9.31 -19.92
N PHE A 667 18.19 10.09 -20.94
CA PHE A 667 19.08 10.30 -22.09
C PHE A 667 20.26 11.17 -21.70
N SER A 668 20.03 12.20 -20.89
CA SER A 668 21.07 13.10 -20.38
C SER A 668 21.91 12.42 -19.29
N PRO A 669 23.25 12.36 -19.40
CA PRO A 669 24.12 11.95 -18.31
C PRO A 669 24.11 12.98 -17.18
N PHE A 670 24.48 12.55 -15.98
CA PHE A 670 24.63 13.43 -14.81
C PHE A 670 26.10 13.60 -14.44
N ASP A 671 26.46 14.83 -14.06
CA ASP A 671 27.71 15.14 -13.39
C ASP A 671 27.52 15.12 -11.86
N ASN A 672 28.51 14.61 -11.14
CA ASN A 672 28.55 14.61 -9.67
C ASN A 672 29.83 15.24 -9.12
N SER A 673 30.48 16.13 -9.89
CA SER A 673 31.74 16.76 -9.48
C SER A 673 31.54 17.77 -8.35
N GLN A 674 30.40 18.49 -8.32
CA GLN A 674 30.10 19.48 -7.29
C GLN A 674 30.00 18.90 -5.87
N PRO A 675 29.22 17.85 -5.58
CA PRO A 675 29.20 17.26 -4.23
C PRO A 675 30.56 16.67 -3.84
N LYS A 676 31.32 16.09 -4.78
CA LYS A 676 32.70 15.63 -4.52
C LYS A 676 33.64 16.78 -4.14
N ARG A 677 33.55 17.89 -4.86
CA ARG A 677 34.42 19.07 -4.68
C ARG A 677 34.09 19.87 -3.42
N VAL A 678 32.81 20.13 -3.18
CA VAL A 678 32.35 21.00 -2.09
C VAL A 678 32.23 20.23 -0.78
N LEU A 679 31.61 19.04 -0.81
CA LEU A 679 31.36 18.25 0.41
C LEU A 679 32.48 17.27 0.72
N GLY A 680 33.37 16.97 -0.24
CA GLY A 680 34.31 15.87 -0.12
C GLY A 680 33.64 14.49 -0.24
N TRP A 681 32.40 14.43 -0.74
CA TRP A 681 31.61 13.20 -0.84
C TRP A 681 32.27 12.17 -1.78
N ARG A 682 32.29 10.90 -1.38
CA ARG A 682 32.93 9.80 -2.13
C ARG A 682 31.96 8.62 -2.27
N PRO A 683 31.01 8.67 -3.23
CA PRO A 683 30.11 7.55 -3.45
C PRO A 683 30.89 6.30 -3.89
N GLU A 684 30.30 5.10 -3.72
CA GLU A 684 30.95 3.87 -4.14
C GLU A 684 31.25 3.91 -5.64
N SER A 685 32.49 3.55 -5.98
CA SER A 685 33.05 3.64 -7.33
C SER A 685 33.36 2.27 -7.94
N ARG A 686 33.39 1.23 -7.11
CA ARG A 686 33.65 -0.14 -7.51
C ARG A 686 32.34 -0.84 -7.84
N ARG A 687 32.22 -1.25 -9.10
CA ARG A 687 31.00 -1.87 -9.63
C ARG A 687 30.61 -3.16 -8.91
N ASP A 688 31.57 -4.00 -8.53
CA ASP A 688 31.31 -5.25 -7.80
C ASP A 688 30.67 -4.97 -6.44
N VAL A 689 31.25 -4.06 -5.66
CA VAL A 689 30.73 -3.69 -4.33
C VAL A 689 29.40 -2.96 -4.43
N PHE A 690 29.21 -2.12 -5.45
CA PHE A 690 27.91 -1.53 -5.73
C PHE A 690 26.85 -2.63 -5.96
N LEU A 691 27.15 -3.64 -6.79
CA LEU A 691 26.21 -4.73 -7.08
C LEU A 691 25.95 -5.60 -5.84
N ASP A 692 26.97 -5.86 -5.00
CA ASP A 692 26.79 -6.58 -3.73
C ASP A 692 25.75 -5.86 -2.86
N LYS A 693 25.94 -4.56 -2.62
CA LYS A 693 25.03 -3.75 -1.80
C LYS A 693 23.65 -3.53 -2.44
N ALA A 694 23.60 -3.31 -3.75
CA ALA A 694 22.38 -2.95 -4.47
C ALA A 694 21.50 -4.15 -4.88
N ILE A 695 22.08 -5.35 -4.98
CA ILE A 695 21.39 -6.56 -5.47
C ILE A 695 21.45 -7.67 -4.42
N ASP A 696 22.64 -8.08 -4.01
CA ASP A 696 22.84 -9.29 -3.21
C ASP A 696 22.34 -9.07 -1.78
N GLU A 697 22.81 -8.02 -1.12
CA GLU A 697 22.41 -7.63 0.23
C GLU A 697 21.07 -6.89 0.26
N ALA A 698 20.58 -6.44 -0.89
CA ALA A 698 19.30 -5.74 -1.00
C ALA A 698 18.09 -6.65 -0.78
N ASN A 699 18.29 -7.98 -0.82
CA ASN A 699 17.24 -9.00 -0.66
C ASN A 699 16.01 -8.71 -1.55
N LEU A 700 16.28 -8.38 -2.82
CA LEU A 700 15.28 -7.86 -3.76
C LEU A 700 14.11 -8.82 -4.03
N LEU A 701 14.33 -10.13 -3.88
CA LEU A 701 13.36 -11.20 -4.16
C LEU A 701 12.90 -11.98 -2.90
N GLY A 702 13.43 -11.64 -1.72
CA GLY A 702 12.97 -12.20 -0.45
C GLY A 702 13.43 -13.64 -0.16
N PHE A 703 14.55 -14.11 -0.71
CA PHE A 703 15.17 -15.40 -0.38
C PHE A 703 16.69 -15.37 -0.55
#